data_AF-A0A2X4U3J8-F1
#
_entry.id   AF-A0A2X4U3J8-F1
#
_cell.length_a   1.000
_cell.length_b   1.000
_cell.length_c   1.000
_cell.angle_alpha   90.00
_cell.angle_beta   90.00
_cell.angle_gamma   90.00
#
_symmetry.space_group_name_H-M   'P 1'
#
loop_
_entity.id
_entity.type
_entity.pdbx_description
1 polymer ?
#
loop_
_entity_poly.entity_id
_entity_poly.type
_entity_poly.pdbx_seq_one_letter_code
_entity_poly.pdbx_strand_id
1 'polypeptide(L)'
;MDAVQWLGIIILALTLLDIFLTALDYDDAGFLTHAVTAWVWHAIRRITRKMSRGRRPAVLRQVTGIQIVVTVGMWVGGTILGYALIYLGMMSGQGFLYNGGTDDVFGAIYFSTAQLSTVGTTQLVPNTDVARIISVLEALTGIVLLFLILAFLFGVYGVISALRSLSAQFYNPGNSIGDPVASLKPYFPGGESRDLDSKLSSIADSFSSYTDGVRLHHSAYYFQSGRDTFSLPYSIRMLSGVVAALRWGLPRSHPVAVEPMLLPLTDQFLKFADYMHPLLGWTSTDVPETRSRGEFRRLIEENIELHRTAGHRSAPPAESEDPWVARFARVNRRMGELVRLEPFTDLDDAYERYVEWLPFAYRAQQFTDAVGRDLDYQPVYAPGFADVPETTALETTVPETGPATSTPKSAVSGVRAFFANRLTLIDPGYIRLFGSLRVLIAAVASVAVVAIGLEVAGKDPMPTATFGGMIAMFAGGVAAQSGARPGLAKFGGMLTLVPVVVAVGLITLVPHERLPSVFAVAALAFVGVLLSRFGPLGAGLGRVLFMTFYFSLLLRLSPDDFWLYALTGLVSVTASVLVQFVPLGHGHVGLVRGGVRAFENSVANSIDPLVDTVSAARWDPDLRKRVHSGLDQLHHTASFLGGQLTKQDPALDFSAEQLNNLRIRLFDVELATVNLSAAARDATGSGIRVPVRALLAGELEQLQRHIRSYPHLPAWMGDSEDGNDVIRPPDDVPDPVDWPLPARRLHHAARELRFAVDALHSARPEDLLGSPGDTEGAGSVPAAEAKPAAGEPKSSSAPNGGRVFGGPAAGPIRRAVQAALSTGLALWIGGSVSETYQYWAALPAFFVLGETDGETFLKGMQRIVGTVAGAAIGFGFAIVVGTDTPVVFPLLALCILASTYFRPVSYVLSALWITAFVALLYDLLGKLDTETIELRVVETAIGAGLALVVAAIVLPTRTRTRLSSDTSQLVRNVQDVTGVCLAHLRSGSAGNLDRQELARRELALTTLVQKVEATAVPLRRSSGALDVRGIEGRLTALWALLFYTRRLVSATERLSPDENVLTDSQWGVIQDVNEDNFEALLKALAGETPSAVQEDMKATDKYDIPHYTTLSRVLRSLERIDQTVTFMVEEVLPSEGRPSRITSPFRLV
;
A
#
# COMPACT_ATOMS: atom_id res chain seq x y z
N MET A 1 -30.81 -23.12 36.49
CA MET A 1 -30.21 -21.95 35.82
C MET A 1 -29.44 -22.46 34.63
N ASP A 2 -29.84 -22.04 33.44
CA ASP A 2 -29.26 -22.52 32.19
C ASP A 2 -27.90 -21.85 31.93
N ALA A 3 -27.03 -22.47 31.13
CA ALA A 3 -25.70 -21.94 30.80
C ALA A 3 -25.75 -20.50 30.24
N VAL A 4 -26.84 -20.15 29.55
CA VAL A 4 -27.11 -18.81 29.00
C VAL A 4 -27.28 -17.76 30.10
N GLN A 5 -27.92 -18.10 31.23
CA GLN A 5 -28.11 -17.16 32.35
C GLN A 5 -26.79 -16.87 33.06
N TRP A 6 -25.95 -17.89 33.26
CA TRP A 6 -24.61 -17.71 33.83
C TRP A 6 -23.73 -16.83 32.93
N LEU A 7 -23.79 -17.04 31.61
CA LEU A 7 -23.10 -16.19 30.65
C LEU A 7 -23.57 -14.73 30.75
N GLY A 8 -24.88 -14.50 30.85
CA GLY A 8 -25.45 -13.16 31.05
C GLY A 8 -24.97 -12.48 32.34
N ILE A 9 -24.96 -13.20 33.47
CA ILE A 9 -24.47 -12.69 34.77
C ILE A 9 -22.99 -12.31 34.68
N ILE A 10 -22.16 -13.15 34.06
CA ILE A 10 -20.72 -12.88 33.90
C ILE A 10 -20.51 -11.63 33.05
N ILE A 11 -21.19 -11.52 31.91
CA ILE A 11 -21.10 -10.34 31.02
C ILE A 11 -21.54 -9.07 31.76
N LEU A 12 -22.65 -9.13 32.49
CA LEU A 12 -23.15 -8.01 33.27
C LEU A 12 -22.16 -7.59 34.37
N ALA A 13 -21.65 -8.55 35.14
CA ALA A 13 -20.69 -8.29 36.22
C ALA A 13 -19.39 -7.67 35.70
N LEU A 14 -18.84 -8.20 34.60
CA LEU A 14 -17.65 -7.64 33.95
C LEU A 14 -17.92 -6.23 33.42
N THR A 15 -19.08 -5.99 32.81
CA THR A 15 -19.42 -4.65 32.28
C THR A 15 -19.56 -3.64 33.41
N LEU A 16 -20.27 -3.98 34.49
CA LEU A 16 -20.44 -3.09 35.64
C LEU A 16 -19.12 -2.82 36.38
N LEU A 17 -18.24 -3.83 36.49
CA LEU A 17 -16.91 -3.65 37.05
C LEU A 17 -16.06 -2.71 36.19
N ASP A 18 -16.09 -2.86 34.87
CA ASP A 18 -15.36 -1.96 33.97
C ASP A 18 -15.87 -0.51 34.05
N ILE A 19 -17.19 -0.32 34.13
CA ILE A 19 -17.80 1.01 34.33
C ILE A 19 -17.33 1.60 35.66
N PHE A 20 -17.36 0.82 36.74
CA PHE A 20 -16.93 1.26 38.05
C PHE A 20 -15.45 1.70 38.03
N LEU A 21 -14.57 0.86 37.49
CA LEU A 21 -13.14 1.16 37.41
C LEU A 21 -12.90 2.42 36.56
N THR A 22 -13.57 2.55 35.42
CA THR A 22 -13.35 3.68 34.51
C THR A 22 -13.92 5.01 35.02
N ALA A 23 -15.04 4.98 35.72
CA ALA A 23 -15.75 6.19 36.14
C ALA A 23 -15.39 6.65 37.56
N LEU A 24 -14.97 5.74 38.44
CA LEU A 24 -14.80 6.02 39.88
C LEU A 24 -13.43 5.65 40.45
N ASP A 25 -12.65 4.78 39.82
CA ASP A 25 -11.32 4.43 40.31
C ASP A 25 -10.27 5.48 39.91
N TYR A 26 -9.33 5.74 40.81
CA TYR A 26 -8.30 6.77 40.66
C TYR A 26 -7.05 6.26 39.93
N ASP A 27 -6.71 4.97 40.09
CA ASP A 27 -5.44 4.41 39.63
C ASP A 27 -5.59 3.42 38.46
N ASP A 28 -6.72 2.72 38.33
CA ASP A 28 -6.91 1.68 37.32
C ASP A 28 -7.77 2.16 36.13
N ALA A 29 -7.21 2.08 34.92
CA ALA A 29 -7.98 2.21 33.70
C ALA A 29 -8.80 0.91 33.50
N GLY A 30 -10.13 1.01 33.36
CA GLY A 30 -10.99 -0.15 33.14
C GLY A 30 -10.44 -1.10 32.06
N PHE A 31 -10.46 -2.40 32.33
CA PHE A 31 -9.79 -3.42 31.51
C PHE A 31 -10.34 -3.50 30.08
N LEU A 32 -11.66 -3.31 29.90
CA LEU A 32 -12.30 -3.27 28.59
C LEU A 32 -12.19 -1.89 27.97
N THR A 33 -12.49 -0.84 28.74
CA THR A 33 -12.47 0.53 28.21
C THR A 33 -11.07 0.94 27.73
N HIS A 34 -10.01 0.57 28.45
CA HIS A 34 -8.63 0.82 28.03
C HIS A 34 -8.31 0.12 26.70
N ALA A 35 -8.63 -1.18 26.59
CA ALA A 35 -8.39 -1.94 25.37
C ALA A 35 -9.16 -1.37 24.17
N VAL A 36 -10.42 -0.97 24.37
CA VAL A 36 -11.27 -0.40 23.31
C VAL A 36 -10.79 0.99 22.89
N THR A 37 -10.45 1.87 23.84
CA THR A 37 -9.96 3.22 23.52
C THR A 37 -8.63 3.19 22.78
N ALA A 38 -7.72 2.31 23.20
CA ALA A 38 -6.48 2.04 22.48
C ALA A 38 -6.77 1.48 21.08
N TRP A 39 -7.66 0.49 20.94
CA TRP A 39 -8.02 -0.07 19.64
C TRP A 39 -8.63 0.99 18.70
N VAL A 40 -9.54 1.83 19.19
CA VAL A 40 -10.14 2.95 18.45
C VAL A 40 -9.06 3.94 18.02
N TRP A 41 -8.12 4.30 18.90
CA TRP A 41 -7.00 5.17 18.55
C TRP A 41 -6.16 4.56 17.43
N HIS A 42 -5.73 3.31 17.57
CA HIS A 42 -4.93 2.61 16.56
C HIS A 42 -5.69 2.47 15.23
N ALA A 43 -7.00 2.21 15.26
CA ALA A 43 -7.84 2.12 14.07
C ALA A 43 -7.96 3.48 13.37
N ILE A 44 -8.30 4.55 14.11
CA ILE A 44 -8.40 5.90 13.55
C ILE A 44 -7.04 6.34 13.02
N ARG A 45 -5.95 6.14 13.76
CA ARG A 45 -4.57 6.45 13.33
C ARG A 45 -4.19 5.70 12.04
N ARG A 46 -4.52 4.41 11.92
CA ARG A 46 -4.31 3.64 10.67
C ARG A 46 -5.11 4.19 9.49
N ILE A 47 -6.31 4.72 9.73
CA ILE A 47 -7.16 5.32 8.70
C ILE A 47 -6.62 6.71 8.32
N THR A 48 -6.38 7.58 9.29
CA THR A 48 -5.96 8.98 9.08
C THR A 48 -4.57 9.06 8.45
N ARG A 49 -3.68 8.11 8.72
CA ARG A 49 -2.38 7.97 8.03
C ARG A 49 -2.50 7.69 6.53
N LYS A 50 -3.65 7.21 6.05
CA LYS A 50 -3.93 7.01 4.62
C LYS A 50 -4.67 8.20 3.98
N MET A 51 -5.03 9.22 4.76
CA MET A 51 -5.80 10.37 4.29
C MET A 51 -4.87 11.53 3.89
N SER A 52 -5.35 12.39 3.00
CA SER A 52 -4.63 13.60 2.60
C SER A 52 -4.55 14.63 3.74
N ARG A 53 -3.49 15.44 3.70
CA ARG A 53 -3.10 16.43 4.72
C ARG A 53 -4.22 17.41 5.11
N GLY A 54 -5.10 17.77 4.16
CA GLY A 54 -6.22 18.69 4.42
C GLY A 54 -7.34 18.09 5.27
N ARG A 55 -7.60 16.78 5.19
CA ARG A 55 -8.71 16.12 5.91
C ARG A 55 -8.29 15.49 7.22
N ARG A 56 -7.01 15.14 7.35
CA ARG A 56 -6.46 14.45 8.53
C ARG A 56 -6.70 15.20 9.85
N PRO A 57 -6.43 16.52 9.98
CA PRO A 57 -6.70 17.25 11.22
C PRO A 57 -8.18 17.26 11.58
N ALA A 58 -9.08 17.35 10.60
CA ALA A 58 -10.53 17.36 10.84
C ALA A 58 -11.02 16.02 11.42
N VAL A 59 -10.47 14.89 10.95
CA VAL A 59 -10.80 13.55 11.48
C VAL A 59 -10.15 13.31 12.83
N LEU A 60 -8.88 13.68 13.00
CA LEU A 60 -8.17 13.54 14.29
C LEU A 60 -8.88 14.32 15.40
N ARG A 61 -9.42 15.50 15.11
CA ARG A 61 -10.23 16.29 16.07
C ARG A 61 -11.48 15.57 16.59
N GLN A 62 -11.97 14.55 15.88
CA GLN A 62 -13.14 13.77 16.29
C GLN A 62 -12.79 12.56 17.16
N VAL A 63 -11.51 12.24 17.36
CA VAL A 63 -11.06 11.04 18.10
C VAL A 63 -11.71 10.96 19.48
N THR A 64 -11.65 12.03 20.26
CA THR A 64 -12.21 12.06 21.61
C THR A 64 -13.74 11.87 21.59
N GLY A 65 -14.44 12.51 20.66
CA GLY A 65 -15.89 12.34 20.52
C GLY A 65 -16.27 10.91 20.16
N ILE A 66 -15.53 10.29 19.23
CA ILE A 66 -15.73 8.89 18.84
C ILE A 66 -15.43 7.95 20.01
N GLN A 67 -14.34 8.18 20.76
CA GLN A 67 -14.00 7.38 21.93
C GLN A 67 -15.08 7.42 23.00
N ILE A 68 -15.62 8.61 23.30
CA ILE A 68 -16.74 8.77 24.26
C ILE A 68 -17.96 7.97 23.78
N VAL A 69 -18.37 8.15 22.52
CA VAL A 69 -19.56 7.46 21.96
C VAL A 69 -19.38 5.94 21.96
N VAL A 70 -18.21 5.44 21.59
CA VAL A 70 -17.91 4.00 21.57
C VAL A 70 -17.90 3.43 22.99
N THR A 71 -17.30 4.14 23.95
CA THR A 71 -17.25 3.70 25.35
C THR A 71 -18.65 3.65 25.96
N VAL A 72 -19.45 4.71 25.78
CA VAL A 72 -20.85 4.75 26.26
C VAL A 72 -21.69 3.66 25.58
N GLY A 73 -21.56 3.51 24.26
CA GLY A 73 -22.26 2.46 23.51
C GLY A 73 -21.89 1.05 23.97
N MET A 74 -20.62 0.83 24.33
CA MET A 74 -20.15 -0.42 24.91
C MET A 74 -20.78 -0.68 26.27
N TRP A 75 -20.83 0.31 27.16
CA TRP A 75 -21.44 0.14 28.49
C TRP A 75 -22.94 -0.13 28.42
N VAL A 76 -23.66 0.65 27.59
CA VAL A 76 -25.09 0.45 27.37
C VAL A 76 -25.34 -0.92 26.72
N GLY A 77 -24.60 -1.26 25.65
CA GLY A 77 -24.75 -2.52 24.95
C GLY A 77 -24.39 -3.74 25.79
N GLY A 78 -23.31 -3.69 26.58
CA GLY A 78 -22.90 -4.76 27.50
C GLY A 78 -23.92 -4.97 28.63
N THR A 79 -24.51 -3.89 29.15
CA THR A 79 -25.57 -3.96 30.15
C THR A 79 -26.84 -4.58 29.57
N ILE A 80 -27.28 -4.11 28.39
CA ILE A 80 -28.44 -4.68 27.69
C ILE A 80 -28.21 -6.16 27.37
N LEU A 81 -27.04 -6.51 26.84
CA LEU A 81 -26.73 -7.90 26.48
C LEU A 81 -26.70 -8.81 27.71
N GLY A 82 -26.10 -8.34 28.81
CA GLY A 82 -26.05 -9.08 30.08
C GLY A 82 -27.45 -9.41 30.61
N TYR A 83 -28.32 -8.40 30.72
CA TYR A 83 -29.71 -8.58 31.16
C TYR A 83 -30.55 -9.38 30.15
N ALA A 84 -30.40 -9.13 28.84
CA ALA A 84 -31.10 -9.87 27.79
C ALA A 84 -30.79 -11.37 27.85
N LEU A 85 -29.54 -11.78 28.06
CA LEU A 85 -29.17 -13.19 28.19
C LEU A 85 -29.76 -13.83 29.46
N ILE A 86 -29.86 -13.07 30.56
CA ILE A 86 -30.54 -13.53 31.78
C ILE A 86 -32.03 -13.77 31.48
N TYR A 87 -32.70 -12.82 30.81
CA TYR A 87 -34.11 -12.96 30.43
C TYR A 87 -34.34 -14.06 29.42
N LEU A 88 -33.47 -14.24 28.43
CA LEU A 88 -33.60 -15.29 27.42
C LEU A 88 -33.65 -16.68 28.07
N GLY A 89 -32.80 -16.94 29.07
CA GLY A 89 -32.87 -18.19 29.83
C GLY A 89 -34.08 -18.30 30.76
N MET A 90 -34.81 -17.22 31.03
CA MET A 90 -36.08 -17.24 31.76
C MET A 90 -37.30 -17.35 30.84
N MET A 91 -37.16 -16.91 29.58
CA MET A 91 -38.18 -16.97 28.52
C MET A 91 -38.38 -18.39 27.99
N SER A 92 -37.38 -19.27 28.08
CA SER A 92 -37.54 -20.71 27.80
C SER A 92 -38.47 -21.45 28.78
N GLY A 93 -38.86 -20.81 29.89
CA GLY A 93 -39.79 -21.34 30.89
C GLY A 93 -41.03 -20.46 31.10
N GLN A 94 -41.78 -20.65 32.20
CA GLN A 94 -42.98 -19.85 32.54
C GLN A 94 -42.66 -18.45 33.10
N GLY A 95 -41.48 -17.90 32.78
CA GLY A 95 -40.95 -16.66 33.37
C GLY A 95 -41.66 -15.38 32.90
N PHE A 96 -42.25 -15.39 31.70
CA PHE A 96 -42.86 -14.24 31.03
C PHE A 96 -44.23 -14.55 30.43
N LEU A 97 -45.09 -13.53 30.38
CA LEU A 97 -46.34 -13.53 29.63
C LEU A 97 -46.15 -12.76 28.32
N TYR A 98 -46.58 -13.37 27.21
CA TYR A 98 -46.40 -12.85 25.85
C TYR A 98 -47.71 -12.28 25.33
N ASN A 99 -47.72 -10.99 24.99
CA ASN A 99 -48.83 -10.29 24.38
C ASN A 99 -48.39 -9.65 23.05
N GLY A 100 -48.06 -10.51 22.07
CA GLY A 100 -47.61 -10.11 20.73
C GLY A 100 -46.09 -10.02 20.54
N GLY A 101 -45.28 -10.36 21.54
CA GLY A 101 -43.81 -10.45 21.44
C GLY A 101 -43.30 -11.88 21.19
N THR A 102 -42.09 -12.01 20.66
CA THR A 102 -41.39 -13.28 20.43
C THR A 102 -40.57 -13.72 21.66
N ASP A 103 -40.37 -15.02 21.82
CA ASP A 103 -39.57 -15.67 22.88
C ASP A 103 -38.10 -15.90 22.46
N ASP A 104 -37.64 -15.16 21.45
CA ASP A 104 -36.33 -15.29 20.85
C ASP A 104 -35.32 -14.27 21.42
N VAL A 105 -34.08 -14.34 20.94
CA VAL A 105 -33.00 -13.42 21.31
C VAL A 105 -33.40 -11.96 21.09
N PHE A 106 -34.18 -11.68 20.05
CA PHE A 106 -34.65 -10.34 19.74
C PHE A 106 -35.65 -9.83 20.79
N GLY A 107 -36.62 -10.66 21.20
CA GLY A 107 -37.56 -10.35 22.27
C GLY A 107 -36.87 -10.03 23.60
N ALA A 108 -35.83 -10.79 23.96
CA ALA A 108 -35.05 -10.57 25.17
C ALA A 108 -34.25 -9.25 25.13
N ILE A 109 -33.61 -8.93 23.99
CA ILE A 109 -32.90 -7.64 23.78
C ILE A 109 -33.89 -6.48 23.82
N TYR A 110 -35.05 -6.63 23.18
CA TYR A 110 -36.09 -5.60 23.16
C TYR A 110 -36.61 -5.29 24.57
N PHE A 111 -36.92 -6.34 25.37
CA PHE A 111 -37.35 -6.18 26.75
C PHE A 111 -36.31 -5.48 27.62
N SER A 112 -35.06 -5.94 27.59
CA SER A 112 -33.95 -5.33 28.33
C SER A 112 -33.73 -3.87 27.93
N THR A 113 -33.74 -3.56 26.62
CA THR A 113 -33.61 -2.17 26.14
C THR A 113 -34.73 -1.28 26.66
N ALA A 114 -35.97 -1.75 26.63
CA ALA A 114 -37.13 -1.03 27.14
C ALA A 114 -37.05 -0.80 28.67
N GLN A 115 -36.55 -1.78 29.42
CA GLN A 115 -36.44 -1.70 30.86
C GLN A 115 -35.27 -0.81 31.32
N LEU A 116 -34.11 -0.93 30.68
CA LEU A 116 -32.93 -0.09 30.96
C LEU A 116 -33.22 1.38 30.64
N SER A 117 -34.01 1.66 29.60
CA SER A 117 -34.45 3.02 29.24
C SER A 117 -35.57 3.56 30.14
N THR A 118 -36.05 2.78 31.11
CA THR A 118 -37.17 3.11 32.03
C THR A 118 -38.53 3.32 31.34
N VAL A 119 -38.62 3.08 30.03
CA VAL A 119 -39.86 3.21 29.25
C VAL A 119 -40.79 2.02 29.51
N GLY A 120 -40.22 0.83 29.72
CA GLY A 120 -40.96 -0.42 29.87
C GLY A 120 -41.62 -0.90 28.56
N THR A 121 -42.24 -2.07 28.59
CA THR A 121 -42.94 -2.68 27.45
C THR A 121 -44.19 -3.41 27.93
N THR A 122 -45.25 -3.37 27.10
CA THR A 122 -46.52 -4.05 27.36
C THR A 122 -46.62 -5.41 26.66
N GLN A 123 -45.70 -5.72 25.74
CA GLN A 123 -45.71 -6.94 24.94
C GLN A 123 -45.12 -8.16 25.70
N LEU A 124 -44.25 -7.89 26.66
CA LEU A 124 -43.56 -8.90 27.47
C LEU A 124 -43.67 -8.48 28.93
N VAL A 125 -44.36 -9.27 29.74
CA VAL A 125 -44.59 -8.96 31.16
C VAL A 125 -43.97 -10.05 32.04
N PRO A 126 -43.14 -9.69 33.05
CA PRO A 126 -42.57 -10.67 33.97
C PRO A 126 -43.67 -11.38 34.81
N ASN A 127 -43.72 -12.70 34.71
CA ASN A 127 -44.72 -13.53 35.41
C ASN A 127 -44.24 -13.96 36.82
N THR A 128 -42.94 -14.13 37.01
CA THR A 128 -42.35 -14.60 38.27
C THR A 128 -41.79 -13.45 39.12
N ASP A 129 -41.81 -13.62 40.45
CA ASP A 129 -41.26 -12.62 41.38
C ASP A 129 -39.78 -12.33 41.12
N VAL A 130 -39.00 -13.36 40.76
CA VAL A 130 -37.59 -13.23 40.42
C VAL A 130 -37.39 -12.35 39.18
N ALA A 131 -38.17 -12.58 38.10
CA ALA A 131 -38.08 -11.77 36.89
C ALA A 131 -38.51 -10.32 37.13
N ARG A 132 -39.50 -10.08 37.99
CA ARG A 132 -39.91 -8.71 38.41
C ARG A 132 -38.82 -8.00 39.19
N ILE A 133 -38.14 -8.68 40.11
CA ILE A 133 -37.04 -8.11 40.88
C ILE A 133 -35.89 -7.75 39.94
N ILE A 134 -35.52 -8.63 39.01
CA ILE A 134 -34.45 -8.38 38.03
C ILE A 134 -34.81 -7.18 37.14
N SER A 135 -36.06 -7.06 36.68
CA SER A 135 -36.48 -5.91 35.87
C SER A 135 -36.41 -4.59 36.65
N VAL A 136 -36.75 -4.59 37.93
CA VAL A 136 -36.62 -3.39 38.78
C VAL A 136 -35.13 -3.04 38.99
N LEU A 137 -34.28 -4.04 39.22
CA LEU A 137 -32.83 -3.84 39.36
C LEU A 137 -32.20 -3.30 38.07
N GLU A 138 -32.65 -3.77 36.90
CA GLU A 138 -32.19 -3.25 35.61
C GLU A 138 -32.55 -1.77 35.42
N ALA A 139 -33.79 -1.37 35.74
CA ALA A 139 -34.19 0.04 35.66
C ALA A 139 -33.37 0.93 36.61
N LEU A 140 -33.10 0.47 37.84
CA LEU A 140 -32.21 1.17 38.78
C LEU A 140 -30.78 1.25 38.25
N THR A 141 -30.29 0.16 37.65
CA THR A 141 -28.97 0.11 37.01
C THR A 141 -28.87 1.14 35.88
N GLY A 142 -29.93 1.32 35.08
CA GLY A 142 -30.01 2.34 34.02
C GLY A 142 -29.83 3.77 34.53
N ILE A 143 -30.45 4.10 35.67
CA ILE A 143 -30.30 5.42 36.31
C ILE A 143 -28.86 5.63 36.80
N VAL A 144 -28.30 4.64 37.52
CA VAL A 144 -26.90 4.71 38.00
C VAL A 144 -25.92 4.83 36.84
N LEU A 145 -26.14 4.06 35.77
CA LEU A 145 -25.33 4.09 34.56
C LEU A 145 -25.33 5.48 33.92
N LEU A 146 -26.48 6.15 33.85
CA LEU A 146 -26.56 7.52 33.31
C LEU A 146 -25.73 8.51 34.14
N PHE A 147 -25.75 8.40 35.47
CA PHE A 147 -24.90 9.24 36.34
C PHE A 147 -23.41 8.97 36.14
N LEU A 148 -23.01 7.70 36.02
CA LEU A 148 -21.61 7.31 35.78
C LEU A 148 -21.12 7.77 34.39
N ILE A 149 -21.97 7.69 33.36
CA ILE A 149 -21.69 8.26 32.03
C ILE A 149 -21.45 9.77 32.12
N LEU A 150 -22.29 10.48 32.87
CA LEU A 150 -22.16 11.93 33.03
C LEU A 150 -20.88 12.31 33.80
N ALA A 151 -20.56 11.57 34.88
CA ALA A 151 -19.34 11.75 35.65
C ALA A 151 -18.09 11.55 34.77
N PHE A 152 -18.06 10.47 33.99
CA PHE A 152 -17.01 10.20 33.02
C PHE A 152 -16.87 11.32 31.98
N LEU A 153 -17.98 11.81 31.42
CA LEU A 153 -17.97 12.88 30.43
C LEU A 153 -17.34 14.16 31.00
N PHE A 154 -17.76 14.59 32.18
CA PHE A 154 -17.20 15.77 32.84
C PHE A 154 -15.74 15.58 33.21
N GLY A 155 -15.35 14.39 33.65
CA GLY A 155 -13.98 14.00 33.89
C GLY A 155 -13.08 14.24 32.68
N VAL A 156 -13.44 13.67 31.52
CA VAL A 156 -12.69 13.82 30.27
C VAL A 156 -12.56 15.29 29.86
N TYR A 157 -13.62 16.08 29.94
CA TYR A 157 -13.55 17.52 29.64
C TYR A 157 -12.71 18.31 30.66
N GLY A 158 -12.69 17.89 31.92
CA GLY A 158 -11.81 18.42 32.95
C GLY A 158 -10.33 18.31 32.55
N VAL A 159 -9.91 17.14 32.09
CA VAL A 159 -8.52 16.90 31.62
C VAL A 159 -8.16 17.79 30.42
N ILE A 160 -9.08 17.90 29.44
CA ILE A 160 -8.86 18.74 28.25
C ILE A 160 -8.74 20.22 28.64
N SER A 161 -9.53 20.67 29.61
CA SER A 161 -9.46 22.02 30.16
C SER A 161 -8.12 22.26 30.88
N ALA A 162 -7.66 21.31 31.67
CA ALA A 162 -6.35 21.37 32.34
C ALA A 162 -5.20 21.45 31.32
N LEU A 163 -5.23 20.65 30.24
CA LEU A 163 -4.26 20.74 29.16
C LEU A 163 -4.26 22.11 28.50
N ARG A 164 -5.45 22.68 28.26
CA ARG A 164 -5.59 24.01 27.66
C ARG A 164 -5.00 25.09 28.56
N SER A 165 -5.25 25.01 29.87
CA SER A 165 -4.68 25.91 30.87
C SER A 165 -3.15 25.84 30.83
N LEU A 166 -2.59 24.63 30.85
CA LEU A 166 -1.15 24.40 30.76
C LEU A 166 -0.54 24.95 29.47
N SER A 167 -1.12 24.65 28.30
CA SER A 167 -0.62 25.16 27.02
C SER A 167 -0.67 26.69 26.94
N ALA A 168 -1.70 27.31 27.52
CA ALA A 168 -1.84 28.76 27.56
C ALA A 168 -0.76 29.46 28.39
N GLN A 169 -0.12 28.76 29.35
CA GLN A 169 0.98 29.32 30.13
C GLN A 169 2.19 29.71 29.28
N PHE A 170 2.34 29.14 28.09
CA PHE A 170 3.54 29.30 27.26
C PHE A 170 3.32 30.12 25.97
N TYR A 171 2.06 30.47 25.67
CA TYR A 171 1.72 31.20 24.45
C TYR A 171 1.89 32.72 24.64
N ASN A 172 2.70 33.36 23.80
CA ASN A 172 2.87 34.82 23.78
C ASN A 172 2.73 35.38 22.35
N PRO A 173 1.74 36.25 22.07
CA PRO A 173 1.60 36.88 20.76
C PRO A 173 2.79 37.81 20.46
N GLY A 174 3.67 37.41 19.53
CA GLY A 174 4.75 38.28 19.03
C GLY A 174 6.16 37.69 19.03
N ASN A 175 6.41 36.56 19.69
CA ASN A 175 7.72 35.87 19.70
C ASN A 175 7.67 34.53 18.94
N SER A 176 8.84 33.95 18.65
CA SER A 176 8.99 32.63 18.03
C SER A 176 8.16 31.56 18.75
N ILE A 177 7.16 31.00 18.06
CA ILE A 177 6.31 29.93 18.59
C ILE A 177 7.18 28.69 18.85
N GLY A 178 7.23 28.22 20.11
CA GLY A 178 7.95 27.00 20.49
C GLY A 178 9.35 27.22 21.11
N ASP A 179 9.69 28.45 21.50
CA ASP A 179 10.91 28.79 22.24
C ASP A 179 10.65 28.96 23.76
N PRO A 180 11.13 28.03 24.62
CA PRO A 180 10.93 28.09 26.07
C PRO A 180 11.52 29.34 26.72
N VAL A 181 12.71 29.81 26.29
CA VAL A 181 13.37 30.96 26.93
C VAL A 181 12.67 32.26 26.55
N ALA A 182 12.21 32.38 25.30
CA ALA A 182 11.42 33.54 24.87
C ALA A 182 10.10 33.68 25.62
N SER A 183 9.52 32.57 26.10
CA SER A 183 8.30 32.60 26.94
C SER A 183 8.52 33.21 28.33
N LEU A 184 9.77 33.26 28.81
CA LEU A 184 10.13 33.84 30.09
C LEU A 184 10.34 35.35 30.04
N LYS A 185 10.56 35.94 28.86
CA LYS A 185 10.85 37.38 28.66
C LYS A 185 9.96 38.35 29.45
N PRO A 186 8.63 38.16 29.56
CA PRO A 186 7.77 39.05 30.35
C PRO A 186 8.09 39.09 31.85
N TYR A 187 8.70 38.03 32.39
CA TYR A 187 9.04 37.88 33.81
C TYR A 187 10.44 38.39 34.17
N PHE A 188 11.17 38.92 33.19
CA PHE A 188 12.51 39.50 33.38
C PHE A 188 12.59 40.96 32.89
N PRO A 189 11.74 41.87 33.39
CA PRO A 189 11.81 43.27 32.99
C PRO A 189 13.12 43.89 33.48
N GLY A 190 13.98 44.29 32.53
CA GLY A 190 15.25 44.93 32.84
C GLY A 190 16.37 43.99 33.30
N GLY A 191 16.16 42.66 33.25
CA GLY A 191 17.12 41.65 33.69
C GLY A 191 16.85 41.07 35.08
N GLU A 192 15.90 41.65 35.84
CA GLU A 192 15.51 41.15 37.16
C GLU A 192 14.25 40.29 37.08
N SER A 193 14.20 39.19 37.84
CA SER A 193 13.02 38.33 37.93
C SER A 193 11.89 39.03 38.69
N ARG A 194 10.70 39.11 38.10
CA ARG A 194 9.46 39.59 38.76
C ARG A 194 8.33 38.57 38.59
N ASP A 195 7.64 38.26 39.70
CA ASP A 195 6.52 37.32 39.78
C ASP A 195 6.81 35.91 39.19
N LEU A 196 8.07 35.51 39.14
CA LEU A 196 8.49 34.22 38.59
C LEU A 196 7.94 33.05 39.42
N ASP A 197 7.92 33.18 40.75
CA ASP A 197 7.39 32.16 41.67
C ASP A 197 5.89 31.89 41.41
N SER A 198 5.08 32.94 41.27
CA SER A 198 3.66 32.84 40.90
C SER A 198 3.46 32.13 39.56
N LYS A 199 4.32 32.44 38.57
CA LYS A 199 4.31 31.76 37.28
C LYS A 199 4.64 30.27 37.40
N LEU A 200 5.70 29.93 38.14
CA LEU A 200 6.12 28.54 38.34
C LEU A 200 5.05 27.74 39.10
N SER A 201 4.43 28.34 40.10
CA SER A 201 3.29 27.76 40.83
C SER A 201 2.10 27.48 39.91
N SER A 202 1.73 28.46 39.06
CA SER A 202 0.61 28.28 38.11
C SER A 202 0.90 27.21 37.04
N ILE A 203 2.16 27.07 36.61
CA ILE A 203 2.59 25.99 35.72
C ILE A 203 2.50 24.64 36.44
N ALA A 204 2.99 24.55 37.68
CA ALA A 204 2.94 23.34 38.50
C ALA A 204 1.50 22.89 38.76
N ASP A 205 0.60 23.80 39.13
CA ASP A 205 -0.82 23.51 39.40
C ASP A 205 -1.53 23.01 38.14
N SER A 206 -1.33 23.69 37.01
CA SER A 206 -1.90 23.28 35.71
C SER A 206 -1.35 21.93 35.26
N PHE A 207 -0.05 21.68 35.49
CA PHE A 207 0.60 20.42 35.13
C PHE A 207 0.10 19.26 36.01
N SER A 208 0.05 19.44 37.33
CA SER A 208 -0.49 18.44 38.27
C SER A 208 -1.94 18.10 37.96
N SER A 209 -2.78 19.13 37.74
CA SER A 209 -4.19 18.94 37.38
C SER A 209 -4.35 18.12 36.09
N TYR A 210 -3.45 18.32 35.12
CA TYR A 210 -3.43 17.54 33.90
C TYR A 210 -2.94 16.10 34.13
N THR A 211 -1.83 15.91 34.86
CA THR A 211 -1.28 14.56 35.10
C THR A 211 -2.23 13.68 35.90
N ASP A 212 -2.87 14.25 36.92
CA ASP A 212 -3.85 13.55 37.76
C ASP A 212 -5.12 13.24 36.94
N GLY A 213 -5.55 14.18 36.10
CA GLY A 213 -6.66 13.99 35.19
C GLY A 213 -6.43 12.87 34.17
N VAL A 214 -5.23 12.77 33.59
CA VAL A 214 -4.88 11.71 32.62
C VAL A 214 -4.80 10.33 33.28
N ARG A 215 -4.42 10.25 34.56
CA ARG A 215 -4.44 8.99 35.34
C ARG A 215 -5.88 8.50 35.52
N LEU A 216 -6.77 9.40 35.96
CA LEU A 216 -8.20 9.15 36.14
C LEU A 216 -8.94 8.83 34.84
N HIS A 217 -8.68 9.59 33.79
CA HIS A 217 -9.43 9.51 32.53
C HIS A 217 -8.47 9.31 31.36
N HIS A 218 -7.93 8.09 31.28
CA HIS A 218 -6.94 7.72 30.28
C HIS A 218 -7.39 7.98 28.83
N SER A 219 -8.70 7.93 28.53
CA SER A 219 -9.22 8.27 27.20
C SER A 219 -8.90 9.71 26.76
N ALA A 220 -8.74 10.64 27.71
CA ALA A 220 -8.37 12.02 27.42
C ALA A 220 -6.92 12.18 26.92
N TYR A 221 -6.06 11.18 27.14
CA TYR A 221 -4.70 11.16 26.61
C TYR A 221 -4.68 11.31 25.07
N TYR A 222 -5.60 10.63 24.39
CA TYR A 222 -5.70 10.63 22.92
C TYR A 222 -6.35 11.90 22.33
N PHE A 223 -6.53 12.95 23.15
CA PHE A 223 -7.11 14.20 22.71
C PHE A 223 -6.28 14.89 21.61
N GLN A 224 -6.98 15.39 20.59
CA GLN A 224 -6.41 16.07 19.43
C GLN A 224 -7.15 17.39 19.20
N SER A 225 -6.47 18.51 19.44
CA SER A 225 -7.06 19.84 19.20
C SER A 225 -7.08 20.26 17.73
N GLY A 226 -6.16 19.70 16.93
CA GLY A 226 -5.85 20.17 15.58
C GLY A 226 -5.06 21.49 15.52
N ARG A 227 -4.58 22.01 16.66
CA ARG A 227 -3.65 23.14 16.76
C ARG A 227 -2.37 22.68 17.45
N ASP A 228 -1.22 22.93 16.85
CA ASP A 228 0.07 22.43 17.38
C ASP A 228 0.41 23.00 18.76
N THR A 229 0.00 24.25 19.04
CA THR A 229 0.20 24.92 20.33
C THR A 229 -0.76 24.46 21.43
N PHE A 230 -1.86 23.78 21.09
CA PHE A 230 -2.77 23.20 22.07
C PHE A 230 -2.63 21.68 22.04
N SER A 231 -1.47 21.20 22.46
CA SER A 231 -1.11 19.78 22.42
C SER A 231 -0.22 19.40 23.59
N LEU A 232 -0.28 18.13 24.00
CA LEU A 232 0.58 17.60 25.06
C LEU A 232 2.08 17.67 24.70
N PRO A 233 2.53 17.27 23.48
CA PRO A 233 3.93 17.40 23.10
C PRO A 233 4.47 18.83 23.21
N TYR A 234 3.66 19.82 22.85
CA TYR A 234 4.03 21.23 23.00
C TYR A 234 4.22 21.62 24.47
N SER A 235 3.24 21.29 25.33
CA SER A 235 3.30 21.62 26.76
C SER A 235 4.49 20.97 27.47
N ILE A 236 4.78 19.69 27.21
CA ILE A 236 5.92 18.95 27.80
C ILE A 236 7.25 19.59 27.40
N ARG A 237 7.41 19.97 26.13
CA ARG A 237 8.64 20.63 25.67
C ARG A 237 8.82 22.01 26.29
N MET A 238 7.77 22.83 26.30
CA MET A 238 7.85 24.17 26.87
C MET A 238 8.18 24.11 28.35
N LEU A 239 7.51 23.21 29.09
CA LEU A 239 7.78 22.96 30.49
C LEU A 239 9.23 22.51 30.74
N SER A 240 9.69 21.45 30.07
CA SER A 240 11.07 20.95 30.24
C SER A 240 12.12 21.96 29.81
N GLY A 241 11.86 22.76 28.78
CA GLY A 241 12.75 23.83 28.34
C GLY A 241 12.83 24.98 29.34
N VAL A 242 11.72 25.38 29.96
CA VAL A 242 11.68 26.39 31.04
C VAL A 242 12.43 25.88 32.27
N VAL A 243 12.18 24.65 32.70
CA VAL A 243 12.91 24.02 33.82
C VAL A 243 14.41 23.94 33.50
N ALA A 244 14.76 23.50 32.29
CA ALA A 244 16.15 23.42 31.84
C ALA A 244 16.87 24.78 31.89
N ALA A 245 16.20 25.83 31.40
CA ALA A 245 16.74 27.17 31.32
C ALA A 245 16.90 27.84 32.69
N LEU A 246 15.89 27.74 33.56
CA LEU A 246 15.94 28.36 34.88
C LEU A 246 16.93 27.67 35.82
N ARG A 247 16.97 26.34 35.81
CA ARG A 247 17.80 25.55 36.76
C ARG A 247 19.26 25.42 36.34
N TRP A 248 19.54 25.26 35.04
CA TRP A 248 20.90 25.02 34.53
C TRP A 248 21.37 26.05 33.49
N GLY A 249 20.57 27.06 33.14
CA GLY A 249 20.98 28.12 32.22
C GLY A 249 21.71 29.31 32.89
N LEU A 250 21.66 29.41 34.22
CA LEU A 250 22.36 30.45 35.00
C LEU A 250 23.33 29.80 36.01
N PRO A 251 24.35 30.53 36.50
CA PRO A 251 25.24 30.06 37.55
C PRO A 251 24.47 29.65 38.81
N ARG A 252 24.97 28.65 39.56
CA ARG A 252 24.30 28.14 40.77
C ARG A 252 24.10 29.19 41.87
N SER A 253 24.92 30.24 41.87
CA SER A 253 24.82 31.37 42.80
C SER A 253 23.68 32.34 42.48
N HIS A 254 23.05 32.22 41.30
CA HIS A 254 22.00 33.14 40.87
C HIS A 254 20.65 32.81 41.56
N PRO A 255 19.93 33.79 42.16
CA PRO A 255 18.67 33.55 42.88
C PRO A 255 17.63 32.73 42.10
N VAL A 256 17.49 33.01 40.80
CA VAL A 256 16.58 32.31 39.88
C VAL A 256 16.86 30.82 39.75
N ALA A 257 18.13 30.39 39.86
CA ALA A 257 18.49 28.97 39.77
C ALA A 257 18.11 28.18 41.03
N VAL A 258 17.84 28.88 42.14
CA VAL A 258 17.53 28.31 43.46
C VAL A 258 16.07 28.53 43.85
N GLU A 259 15.22 28.92 42.90
CA GLU A 259 13.78 29.10 43.13
C GLU A 259 13.15 27.83 43.72
N PRO A 260 12.44 27.90 44.87
CA PRO A 260 11.95 26.71 45.58
C PRO A 260 11.05 25.80 44.74
N MET A 261 10.28 26.36 43.81
CA MET A 261 9.35 25.60 42.95
C MET A 261 10.02 24.81 41.82
N LEU A 262 11.29 25.07 41.48
CA LEU A 262 11.96 24.37 40.38
C LEU A 262 12.23 22.89 40.70
N LEU A 263 12.58 22.56 41.94
CA LEU A 263 12.89 21.19 42.34
C LEU A 263 11.62 20.30 42.35
N PRO A 264 10.50 20.70 42.99
CA PRO A 264 9.23 19.98 42.89
C PRO A 264 8.73 19.84 41.45
N LEU A 265 8.81 20.89 40.64
CA LEU A 265 8.36 20.85 39.25
C LEU A 265 9.20 19.89 38.38
N THR A 266 10.51 19.83 38.63
CA THR A 266 11.39 18.86 37.96
C THR A 266 11.01 17.43 38.33
N ASP A 267 10.76 17.16 39.61
CA ASP A 267 10.36 15.85 40.11
C ASP A 267 8.99 15.42 39.57
N GLN A 268 8.01 16.32 39.56
CA GLN A 268 6.69 16.08 38.95
C GLN A 268 6.81 15.70 37.46
N PHE A 269 7.63 16.42 36.71
CA PHE A 269 7.89 16.12 35.29
C PHE A 269 8.48 14.72 35.09
N LEU A 270 9.50 14.38 35.88
CA LEU A 270 10.16 13.07 35.80
C LEU A 270 9.23 11.93 36.20
N LYS A 271 8.46 12.08 37.27
CA LYS A 271 7.44 11.10 37.69
C LYS A 271 6.38 10.85 36.62
N PHE A 272 5.97 11.91 35.92
CA PHE A 272 5.04 11.74 34.80
C PHE A 272 5.69 11.03 33.61
N ALA A 273 6.96 11.32 33.31
CA ALA A 273 7.71 10.61 32.28
C ALA A 273 7.92 9.12 32.64
N ASP A 274 8.18 8.79 33.91
CA ASP A 274 8.25 7.42 34.44
C ASP A 274 6.93 6.66 34.26
N TYR A 275 5.81 7.30 34.62
CA TYR A 275 4.47 6.73 34.44
C TYR A 275 4.14 6.44 32.97
N MET A 276 4.51 7.34 32.06
CA MET A 276 4.22 7.19 30.62
C MET A 276 5.19 6.25 29.91
N HIS A 277 6.37 5.99 30.46
CA HIS A 277 7.41 5.15 29.83
C HIS A 277 6.92 3.75 29.42
N PRO A 278 6.30 2.93 30.31
CA PRO A 278 5.82 1.60 29.93
C PRO A 278 4.65 1.67 28.93
N LEU A 279 3.81 2.71 29.00
CA LEU A 279 2.67 2.90 28.10
C LEU A 279 3.10 3.24 26.66
N LEU A 280 4.24 3.93 26.50
CA LEU A 280 4.75 4.37 25.20
C LEU A 280 5.78 3.43 24.56
N GLY A 281 6.28 2.44 25.30
CA GLY A 281 7.11 1.35 24.78
C GLY A 281 8.42 1.78 24.13
N TRP A 282 9.07 2.87 24.59
CA TRP A 282 10.40 3.24 24.10
C TRP A 282 11.49 2.39 24.77
N THR A 283 12.52 2.00 24.02
CA THR A 283 13.39 0.86 24.37
C THR A 283 14.67 1.17 25.15
N SER A 284 15.12 2.44 25.22
CA SER A 284 16.34 2.81 25.95
C SER A 284 16.15 4.12 26.72
N THR A 285 16.68 4.16 27.94
CA THR A 285 16.82 5.36 28.78
C THR A 285 18.28 5.77 28.95
N ASP A 286 19.17 5.16 28.17
CA ASP A 286 20.62 5.31 28.30
C ASP A 286 21.02 6.74 27.90
N VAL A 287 21.55 7.47 28.86
CA VAL A 287 22.02 8.84 28.66
C VAL A 287 23.34 8.80 27.88
N PRO A 288 23.55 9.67 26.88
CA PRO A 288 24.84 9.79 26.20
C PRO A 288 25.99 10.00 27.18
N GLU A 289 27.16 9.45 26.88
CA GLU A 289 28.35 9.67 27.70
C GLU A 289 28.71 11.15 27.76
N THR A 290 28.93 11.67 28.97
CA THR A 290 29.37 13.04 29.19
C THR A 290 30.79 13.23 28.65
N ARG A 291 31.05 14.37 27.99
CA ARG A 291 32.41 14.71 27.56
C ARG A 291 33.36 14.94 28.74
N SER A 292 34.64 14.70 28.50
CA SER A 292 35.68 14.99 29.48
C SER A 292 35.73 16.50 29.75
N ARG A 293 36.16 16.89 30.96
CA ARG A 293 36.24 18.30 31.37
C ARG A 293 37.09 19.15 30.42
N GLY A 294 38.17 18.58 29.88
CA GLY A 294 39.05 19.25 28.91
C GLY A 294 38.41 19.48 27.54
N GLU A 295 37.69 18.47 27.03
CA GLU A 295 36.97 18.58 25.75
C GLU A 295 35.79 19.56 25.84
N PHE A 296 35.05 19.54 26.95
CA PHE A 296 33.96 20.49 27.20
C PHE A 296 34.49 21.93 27.19
N ARG A 297 35.59 22.21 27.89
CA ARG A 297 36.22 23.54 27.91
C ARG A 297 36.59 23.99 26.49
N ARG A 298 37.27 23.14 25.72
CA ARG A 298 37.66 23.41 24.33
C ARG A 298 36.44 23.78 23.47
N LEU A 299 35.38 22.98 23.54
CA LEU A 299 34.15 23.18 22.75
C LEU A 299 33.39 24.46 23.14
N ILE A 300 33.36 24.82 24.43
CA ILE A 300 32.74 26.07 24.89
C ILE A 300 33.55 27.30 24.45
N GLU A 301 34.88 27.25 24.59
CA GLU A 301 35.78 28.33 24.14
C GLU A 301 35.67 28.55 22.63
N GLU A 302 35.64 27.48 21.83
CA GLU A 302 35.38 27.53 20.39
C GLU A 302 34.01 28.14 20.09
N ASN A 303 32.96 27.76 20.83
CA ASN A 303 31.62 28.32 20.66
C ASN A 303 31.58 29.82 21.00
N ILE A 304 32.29 30.26 22.05
CA ILE A 304 32.40 31.68 22.44
C ILE A 304 33.12 32.48 21.34
N GLU A 305 34.24 31.96 20.83
CA GLU A 305 35.05 32.64 19.81
C GLU A 305 34.32 32.73 18.45
N LEU A 306 33.61 31.67 18.05
CA LEU A 306 32.73 31.68 16.88
C LEU A 306 31.64 32.76 16.98
N HIS A 307 31.05 32.96 18.16
CA HIS A 307 30.02 33.99 18.33
C HIS A 307 30.59 35.40 18.42
N ARG A 308 31.79 35.57 18.99
CA ARG A 308 32.50 36.86 19.01
C ARG A 308 32.92 37.30 17.61
N THR A 309 33.36 36.36 16.76
CA THR A 309 33.81 36.61 15.38
C THR A 309 32.67 36.72 14.36
N ALA A 310 31.55 36.03 14.57
CA ALA A 310 30.37 36.05 13.69
C ALA A 310 29.53 37.35 13.75
N GLY A 311 30.03 38.42 14.36
CA GLY A 311 29.35 39.70 14.48
C GLY A 311 29.21 40.47 13.16
N HIS A 312 28.43 39.95 12.19
CA HIS A 312 27.90 40.56 10.95
C HIS A 312 28.15 39.78 9.63
N ARG A 313 28.76 38.59 9.61
CA ARG A 313 28.82 37.74 8.40
C ARG A 313 28.62 36.26 8.69
N SER A 314 27.68 35.68 7.96
CA SER A 314 27.30 34.26 7.94
C SER A 314 28.48 33.37 7.55
N ALA A 315 29.17 32.79 8.53
CA ALA A 315 30.03 31.62 8.32
C ALA A 315 29.21 30.35 8.63
N PRO A 316 29.40 29.25 7.87
CA PRO A 316 28.71 27.99 8.14
C PRO A 316 29.19 27.43 9.50
N PRO A 317 28.32 26.78 10.28
CA PRO A 317 28.80 26.05 11.44
C PRO A 317 29.71 24.95 10.93
N ALA A 318 30.99 24.98 11.32
CA ALA A 318 31.79 23.76 11.35
C ALA A 318 30.96 22.73 12.14
N GLU A 319 30.88 21.51 11.62
CA GLU A 319 30.28 20.37 12.31
C GLU A 319 30.92 20.26 13.71
N SER A 320 30.35 20.91 14.72
CA SER A 320 30.82 20.77 16.09
C SER A 320 30.57 19.32 16.46
N GLU A 321 31.63 18.58 16.80
CA GLU A 321 31.60 17.14 17.07
C GLU A 321 30.60 16.70 18.17
N ASP A 322 29.96 17.64 18.90
CA ASP A 322 28.94 17.34 19.90
C ASP A 322 27.71 18.31 19.91
N PRO A 323 26.50 17.82 19.55
CA PRO A 323 25.26 18.63 19.55
C PRO A 323 24.74 18.98 20.96
N TRP A 324 25.10 18.24 22.02
CA TRP A 324 24.60 18.49 23.38
C TRP A 324 25.32 19.65 24.05
N VAL A 325 26.63 19.77 23.87
CA VAL A 325 27.43 20.90 24.38
C VAL A 325 26.98 22.20 23.72
N ALA A 326 26.76 22.19 22.41
CA ALA A 326 26.23 23.35 21.68
C ALA A 326 24.83 23.78 22.19
N ARG A 327 23.95 22.82 22.49
CA ARG A 327 22.62 23.08 23.05
C ARG A 327 22.70 23.66 24.47
N PHE A 328 23.55 23.10 25.33
CA PHE A 328 23.79 23.63 26.68
C PHE A 328 24.32 25.07 26.61
N ALA A 329 25.29 25.30 25.73
CA ALA A 329 25.93 26.60 25.57
C ALA A 329 24.92 27.70 25.21
N ARG A 330 23.99 27.35 24.32
CA ARG A 330 22.93 28.26 23.85
C ARG A 330 21.92 28.60 24.91
N VAL A 331 21.45 27.61 25.69
CA VAL A 331 20.50 27.85 26.79
C VAL A 331 21.10 28.83 27.78
N ASN A 332 22.38 28.65 28.11
CA ASN A 332 23.12 29.55 28.99
C ASN A 332 23.25 30.97 28.41
N ARG A 333 23.57 31.10 27.13
CA ARG A 333 23.67 32.42 26.47
C ARG A 333 22.33 33.14 26.45
N ARG A 334 21.25 32.48 26.03
CA ARG A 334 19.92 33.10 25.96
C ARG A 334 19.41 33.52 27.34
N MET A 335 19.69 32.73 28.38
CA MET A 335 19.40 33.13 29.75
C MET A 335 20.29 34.28 30.22
N GLY A 336 21.56 34.30 29.84
CA GLY A 336 22.47 35.42 30.07
C GLY A 336 21.98 36.72 29.41
N GLU A 337 21.49 36.66 28.17
CA GLU A 337 20.86 37.80 27.48
C GLU A 337 19.59 38.30 28.20
N LEU A 338 18.77 37.38 28.69
CA LEU A 338 17.54 37.67 29.42
C LEU A 338 17.80 38.41 30.74
N VAL A 339 18.84 37.99 31.47
CA VAL A 339 19.21 38.48 32.81
C VAL A 339 20.30 39.56 32.76
N ARG A 340 20.86 39.83 31.56
CA ARG A 340 21.98 40.75 31.32
C ARG A 340 23.26 40.34 32.06
N LEU A 341 23.57 39.05 32.03
CA LEU A 341 24.75 38.43 32.64
C LEU A 341 25.60 37.75 31.56
N GLU A 342 26.92 37.93 31.58
CA GLU A 342 27.82 37.23 30.66
C GLU A 342 27.87 35.73 31.01
N PRO A 343 27.59 34.82 30.06
CA PRO A 343 27.61 33.38 30.32
C PRO A 343 29.05 32.86 30.43
N PHE A 344 29.23 31.74 31.17
CA PHE A 344 30.50 31.02 31.34
C PHE A 344 31.63 31.77 32.07
N THR A 345 31.29 32.65 33.02
CA THR A 345 32.26 33.29 33.92
C THR A 345 33.05 32.29 34.79
N ASP A 346 32.39 31.19 35.20
CA ASP A 346 32.99 30.04 35.87
C ASP A 346 32.76 28.77 35.03
N LEU A 347 33.83 28.26 34.42
CA LEU A 347 33.78 27.08 33.55
C LEU A 347 33.68 25.76 34.34
N ASP A 348 34.13 25.73 35.60
CA ASP A 348 34.00 24.54 36.44
C ASP A 348 32.55 24.39 36.92
N ASP A 349 31.89 25.48 37.34
CA ASP A 349 30.44 25.50 37.61
C ASP A 349 29.63 25.13 36.36
N ALA A 350 30.01 25.67 35.18
CA ALA A 350 29.34 25.33 33.92
C ALA A 350 29.46 23.85 33.56
N TYR A 351 30.61 23.22 33.83
CA TYR A 351 30.80 21.78 33.60
C TYR A 351 29.92 20.95 34.54
N GLU A 352 29.87 21.28 35.83
CA GLU A 352 29.02 20.57 36.79
C GLU A 352 27.53 20.69 36.43
N ARG A 353 27.09 21.89 36.02
CA ARG A 353 25.72 22.10 35.52
C ARG A 353 25.44 21.31 34.25
N TYR A 354 26.40 21.19 33.34
CA TYR A 354 26.25 20.38 32.12
C TYR A 354 26.06 18.88 32.44
N VAL A 355 26.86 18.34 33.37
CA VAL A 355 26.76 16.94 33.81
C VAL A 355 25.40 16.64 34.44
N GLU A 356 24.84 17.57 35.21
CA GLU A 356 23.50 17.42 35.80
C GLU A 356 22.36 17.65 34.80
N TRP A 357 22.56 18.54 33.84
CA TRP A 357 21.56 18.91 32.83
C TRP A 357 21.36 17.80 31.79
N LEU A 358 22.42 17.13 31.36
CA LEU A 358 22.39 16.18 30.24
C LEU A 358 21.38 15.02 30.45
N PRO A 359 21.36 14.32 31.60
CA PRO A 359 20.36 13.28 31.86
C PRO A 359 18.92 13.78 31.77
N PHE A 360 18.64 14.96 32.34
CA PHE A 360 17.31 15.56 32.30
C PHE A 360 16.91 15.95 30.87
N ALA A 361 17.80 16.65 30.16
CA ALA A 361 17.54 17.15 28.81
C ALA A 361 17.36 16.02 27.78
N TYR A 362 18.14 14.95 27.91
CA TYR A 362 18.01 13.74 27.10
C TYR A 362 16.66 13.07 27.36
N ARG A 363 16.33 12.84 28.63
CA ARG A 363 15.08 12.18 29.01
C ARG A 363 13.84 12.97 28.62
N ALA A 364 13.85 14.30 28.79
CA ALA A 364 12.77 15.18 28.37
C ALA A 364 12.57 15.16 26.85
N GLN A 365 13.65 15.06 26.07
CA GLN A 365 13.59 14.92 24.63
C GLN A 365 12.97 13.58 24.22
N GLN A 366 13.47 12.46 24.75
CA GLN A 366 12.90 11.14 24.48
C GLN A 366 11.40 11.08 24.82
N PHE A 367 11.02 11.66 25.96
CA PHE A 367 9.63 11.73 26.37
C PHE A 367 8.76 12.52 25.39
N THR A 368 9.21 13.71 24.99
CA THR A 368 8.51 14.54 24.00
C THR A 368 8.38 13.82 22.66
N ASP A 369 9.44 13.15 22.20
CA ASP A 369 9.48 12.44 20.91
C ASP A 369 8.57 11.21 20.92
N ALA A 370 8.51 10.49 22.03
CA ALA A 370 7.61 9.35 22.16
C ALA A 370 6.14 9.75 22.22
N VAL A 371 5.79 10.78 23.02
CA VAL A 371 4.41 11.30 23.06
C VAL A 371 4.00 11.86 21.69
N GLY A 372 4.89 12.59 21.03
CA GLY A 372 4.66 13.12 19.68
C GLY A 372 4.49 12.03 18.63
N ARG A 373 5.26 10.93 18.72
CA ARG A 373 5.08 9.75 17.87
C ARG A 373 3.76 9.07 18.16
N ASP A 374 3.43 8.82 19.42
CA ASP A 374 2.25 8.04 19.77
C ASP A 374 0.96 8.77 19.39
N LEU A 375 0.83 10.04 19.77
CA LEU A 375 -0.29 10.91 19.43
C LEU A 375 -0.28 11.39 17.97
N ASP A 376 0.68 10.95 17.14
CA ASP A 376 0.73 11.25 15.71
C ASP A 376 0.79 12.77 15.40
N TYR A 377 1.15 13.59 16.40
CA TYR A 377 1.44 15.01 16.24
C TYR A 377 2.70 15.16 15.40
N GLN A 378 2.72 16.17 14.53
CA GLN A 378 3.97 16.57 13.89
C GLN A 378 4.95 16.97 14.98
N PRO A 379 6.22 16.56 14.91
CA PRO A 379 7.17 17.16 15.78
C PRO A 379 7.36 18.56 15.19
N VAL A 380 6.97 19.59 15.90
CA VAL A 380 7.33 20.97 15.52
C VAL A 380 8.88 21.14 15.51
N TYR A 381 9.62 20.07 15.80
CA TYR A 381 11.02 20.02 16.13
C TYR A 381 11.69 18.85 15.41
N ALA A 382 12.81 19.10 14.73
CA ALA A 382 13.81 18.06 14.45
C ALA A 382 14.95 18.19 15.48
N PRO A 383 15.69 17.11 15.80
CA PRO A 383 16.91 17.22 16.60
C PRO A 383 17.87 18.24 15.95
N GLY A 384 18.38 19.21 16.71
CA GLY A 384 19.23 20.30 16.18
C GLY A 384 18.50 21.58 15.76
N PHE A 385 17.22 21.76 16.15
CA PHE A 385 16.42 22.92 15.72
C PHE A 385 16.63 24.24 16.47
N ALA A 386 17.37 24.24 17.58
CA ALA A 386 17.55 25.49 18.33
C ALA A 386 18.69 26.36 17.72
N ASP A 387 19.31 25.93 16.62
CA ASP A 387 20.64 26.34 16.14
C ASP A 387 20.70 27.62 15.28
N VAL A 388 19.68 28.50 15.28
CA VAL A 388 19.72 29.72 14.44
C VAL A 388 19.24 30.98 15.20
N PRO A 389 19.97 32.12 15.14
CA PRO A 389 19.55 33.38 15.76
C PRO A 389 18.27 33.98 15.14
N GLU A 390 17.52 34.75 15.94
CA GLU A 390 16.30 35.49 15.56
C GLU A 390 16.49 36.48 14.38
N THR A 391 17.73 36.80 14.00
CA THR A 391 18.06 37.77 12.95
C THR A 391 17.90 37.26 11.52
N THR A 392 17.58 35.97 11.31
CA THR A 392 17.19 35.43 9.99
C THR A 392 15.67 35.31 9.83
N ALA A 393 14.95 36.36 10.23
CA ALA A 393 13.81 36.80 9.43
C ALA A 393 14.40 37.21 8.06
N LEU A 394 14.56 36.23 7.16
CA LEU A 394 14.92 36.51 5.78
C LEU A 394 13.83 37.44 5.25
N GLU A 395 14.20 38.70 5.03
CA GLU A 395 13.68 39.56 3.96
C GLU A 395 13.97 38.94 2.57
N THR A 396 13.91 37.61 2.43
CA THR A 396 13.51 37.04 1.15
C THR A 396 12.05 37.37 1.07
N THR A 397 11.75 38.45 0.36
CA THR A 397 10.52 38.62 -0.39
C THR A 397 9.93 37.24 -0.64
N VAL A 398 8.88 36.90 0.13
CA VAL A 398 7.85 36.00 -0.40
C VAL A 398 7.58 36.64 -1.75
N PRO A 399 7.92 36.03 -2.90
CA PRO A 399 7.52 36.61 -4.15
C PRO A 399 6.03 36.88 -3.96
N GLU A 400 5.61 38.13 -4.13
CA GLU A 400 4.19 38.49 -4.10
C GLU A 400 3.54 37.69 -5.23
N THR A 401 3.26 36.42 -4.99
CA THR A 401 2.22 35.70 -5.67
C THR A 401 0.99 36.39 -5.12
N GLY A 402 0.51 37.39 -5.86
CA GLY A 402 -0.77 38.04 -5.61
C GLY A 402 -1.84 36.98 -5.31
N PRO A 403 -2.93 37.35 -4.63
CA PRO A 403 -3.98 36.42 -4.26
C PRO A 403 -4.29 35.54 -5.47
N ALA A 404 -4.11 34.23 -5.33
CA ALA A 404 -4.22 33.26 -6.41
C ALA A 404 -5.61 33.38 -7.07
N THR A 405 -5.71 34.22 -8.09
CA THR A 405 -6.92 34.46 -8.88
C THR A 405 -7.11 33.40 -9.96
N SER A 406 -6.15 32.49 -10.12
CA SER A 406 -6.35 31.23 -10.83
C SER A 406 -6.45 30.08 -9.83
N THR A 407 -7.51 30.05 -9.02
CA THR A 407 -8.13 28.74 -8.79
C THR A 407 -8.51 28.23 -10.18
N PRO A 408 -7.92 27.15 -10.72
CA PRO A 408 -8.49 26.57 -11.91
C PRO A 408 -9.92 26.18 -11.54
N LYS A 409 -10.90 26.85 -12.15
CA LYS A 409 -12.29 26.43 -12.20
C LYS A 409 -12.37 25.15 -13.02
N SER A 410 -11.79 24.07 -12.53
CA SER A 410 -11.98 22.70 -13.04
C SER A 410 -11.58 21.63 -12.04
N ALA A 411 -11.53 21.95 -10.74
CA ALA A 411 -11.78 20.93 -9.73
C ALA A 411 -13.22 20.47 -9.92
N VAL A 412 -13.43 19.49 -10.79
CA VAL A 412 -14.65 18.70 -10.86
C VAL A 412 -14.75 17.99 -9.51
N SER A 413 -15.26 18.70 -8.52
CA SER A 413 -15.50 18.25 -7.14
C SER A 413 -16.79 17.46 -7.05
N GLY A 414 -17.10 16.70 -8.10
CA GLY A 414 -18.19 15.76 -8.12
C GLY A 414 -17.71 14.40 -7.64
N VAL A 415 -18.56 13.72 -6.87
CA VAL A 415 -18.42 12.29 -6.55
C VAL A 415 -18.09 11.47 -7.81
N ARG A 416 -18.64 11.86 -8.97
CA ARG A 416 -18.34 11.27 -10.28
C ARG A 416 -16.88 11.39 -10.72
N ALA A 417 -16.22 12.54 -10.58
CA ALA A 417 -14.82 12.69 -10.94
C ALA A 417 -13.88 12.00 -9.95
N PHE A 418 -14.26 11.96 -8.67
CA PHE A 418 -13.56 11.15 -7.67
C PHE A 418 -13.60 9.65 -8.03
N PHE A 419 -14.79 9.12 -8.37
CA PHE A 419 -14.92 7.74 -8.81
C PHE A 419 -14.26 7.49 -10.16
N ALA A 420 -14.34 8.43 -11.13
CA ALA A 420 -13.69 8.29 -12.42
C ALA A 420 -12.16 8.24 -12.28
N ASN A 421 -11.55 9.15 -11.51
CA ASN A 421 -10.10 9.15 -11.25
C ASN A 421 -9.66 7.88 -10.50
N ARG A 422 -10.52 7.32 -9.64
CA ARG A 422 -10.21 6.08 -8.93
C ARG A 422 -10.42 4.84 -9.79
N LEU A 423 -11.43 4.84 -10.66
CA LEU A 423 -11.65 3.76 -11.62
C LEU A 423 -10.55 3.72 -12.68
N THR A 424 -10.05 4.85 -13.17
CA THR A 424 -8.95 4.87 -14.15
C THR A 424 -7.64 4.33 -13.57
N LEU A 425 -7.39 4.49 -12.27
CA LEU A 425 -6.27 3.87 -11.57
C LEU A 425 -6.44 2.34 -11.43
N ILE A 426 -7.68 1.84 -11.33
CA ILE A 426 -7.98 0.41 -11.17
C ILE A 426 -8.07 -0.30 -12.53
N ASP A 427 -8.68 0.32 -13.53
CA ASP A 427 -8.96 -0.18 -14.88
C ASP A 427 -8.71 0.93 -15.93
N PRO A 428 -7.44 1.14 -16.34
CA PRO A 428 -7.09 2.15 -17.33
C PRO A 428 -7.86 1.92 -18.64
N GLY A 429 -8.58 2.94 -19.11
CA GLY A 429 -9.37 2.86 -20.35
C GLY A 429 -10.61 1.96 -20.27
N TYR A 430 -11.05 1.55 -19.07
CA TYR A 430 -12.26 0.75 -18.84
C TYR A 430 -12.27 -0.61 -19.58
N ILE A 431 -11.11 -1.21 -19.87
CA ILE A 431 -11.06 -2.47 -20.64
C ILE A 431 -11.81 -3.58 -19.92
N ARG A 432 -11.60 -3.71 -18.60
CA ARG A 432 -12.23 -4.78 -17.83
C ARG A 432 -13.72 -4.55 -17.74
N LEU A 433 -14.16 -3.31 -17.55
CA LEU A 433 -15.58 -2.94 -17.54
C LEU A 433 -16.25 -3.30 -18.87
N PHE A 434 -15.70 -2.85 -20.00
CA PHE A 434 -16.29 -3.14 -21.32
C PHE A 434 -16.17 -4.61 -21.70
N GLY A 435 -15.07 -5.28 -21.34
CA GLY A 435 -14.93 -6.73 -21.49
C GLY A 435 -16.00 -7.49 -20.73
N SER A 436 -16.28 -7.09 -19.49
CA SER A 436 -17.32 -7.68 -18.64
C SER A 436 -18.73 -7.36 -19.15
N LEU A 437 -18.95 -6.13 -19.63
CA LEU A 437 -20.21 -5.70 -20.23
C LEU A 437 -20.53 -6.49 -21.50
N ARG A 438 -19.53 -6.78 -22.35
CA ARG A 438 -19.71 -7.66 -23.52
C ARG A 438 -20.15 -9.06 -23.12
N VAL A 439 -19.55 -9.63 -22.07
CA VAL A 439 -19.95 -10.94 -21.55
C VAL A 439 -21.38 -10.90 -21.01
N LEU A 440 -21.75 -9.84 -20.28
CA LEU A 440 -23.11 -9.65 -19.79
C LEU A 440 -24.13 -9.53 -20.92
N ILE A 441 -23.87 -8.68 -21.93
CA ILE A 441 -24.76 -8.49 -23.08
C ILE A 441 -24.93 -9.80 -23.84
N ALA A 442 -23.84 -10.56 -24.06
CA ALA A 442 -23.93 -11.87 -24.70
C ALA A 442 -24.77 -12.87 -23.90
N ALA A 443 -24.62 -12.90 -22.57
CA ALA A 443 -25.41 -13.76 -21.70
C ALA A 443 -26.90 -13.38 -21.70
N VAL A 444 -27.21 -12.09 -21.53
CA VAL A 444 -28.60 -11.59 -21.56
C VAL A 444 -29.24 -11.82 -22.92
N ALA A 445 -28.52 -11.55 -24.02
CA ALA A 445 -29.01 -11.81 -25.37
C ALA A 445 -29.27 -13.31 -25.60
N SER A 446 -28.37 -14.18 -25.12
CA SER A 446 -28.58 -15.63 -25.21
C SER A 446 -29.81 -16.08 -24.43
N VAL A 447 -29.98 -15.61 -23.19
CA VAL A 447 -31.13 -15.94 -22.34
C VAL A 447 -32.41 -15.46 -23.02
N ALA A 448 -32.45 -14.22 -23.50
CA ALA A 448 -33.62 -13.64 -24.15
C ALA A 448 -34.02 -14.38 -25.43
N VAL A 449 -33.06 -14.65 -26.34
CA VAL A 449 -33.35 -15.37 -27.60
C VAL A 449 -33.86 -16.78 -27.33
N VAL A 450 -33.25 -17.50 -26.38
CA VAL A 450 -33.64 -18.87 -26.04
C VAL A 450 -34.99 -18.89 -25.32
N ALA A 451 -35.22 -17.98 -24.37
CA ALA A 451 -36.48 -17.89 -23.64
C ALA A 451 -37.66 -17.57 -24.56
N ILE A 452 -37.54 -16.55 -25.41
CA ILE A 452 -38.57 -16.18 -26.39
C ILE A 452 -38.82 -17.33 -27.36
N GLY A 453 -37.77 -17.97 -27.88
CA GLY A 453 -37.90 -19.10 -28.80
C GLY A 453 -38.62 -20.30 -28.19
N LEU A 454 -38.38 -20.58 -26.90
CA LEU A 454 -39.03 -21.68 -26.18
C LEU A 454 -40.46 -21.38 -25.78
N GLU A 455 -40.76 -20.13 -25.40
CA GLU A 455 -42.10 -19.67 -25.11
C GLU A 455 -43.00 -19.77 -26.36
N VAL A 456 -42.49 -19.36 -27.52
CA VAL A 456 -43.16 -19.53 -28.82
C VAL A 456 -43.37 -21.02 -29.16
N ALA A 457 -42.45 -21.89 -28.74
CA ALA A 457 -42.55 -23.34 -28.92
C ALA A 457 -43.40 -24.05 -27.85
N GLY A 458 -43.97 -23.32 -26.88
CA GLY A 458 -44.78 -23.88 -25.79
C GLY A 458 -44.00 -24.74 -24.80
N LYS A 459 -42.68 -24.55 -24.67
CA LYS A 459 -41.79 -25.27 -23.74
C LYS A 459 -41.35 -24.37 -22.58
N ASP A 460 -41.07 -24.96 -21.43
CA ASP A 460 -40.54 -24.21 -20.28
C ASP A 460 -39.17 -23.58 -20.63
N PRO A 461 -39.05 -22.24 -20.63
CA PRO A 461 -37.84 -21.56 -21.04
C PRO A 461 -36.72 -21.63 -19.98
N MET A 462 -37.03 -21.84 -18.70
CA MET A 462 -36.10 -21.49 -17.61
C MET A 462 -34.81 -22.34 -17.57
N PRO A 463 -34.84 -23.69 -17.62
CA PRO A 463 -33.62 -24.51 -17.54
C PRO A 463 -32.69 -24.28 -18.74
N THR A 464 -33.26 -24.21 -19.94
CA THR A 464 -32.53 -24.10 -21.20
C THR A 464 -31.98 -22.69 -21.41
N ALA A 465 -32.74 -21.63 -21.08
CA ALA A 465 -32.27 -20.26 -21.16
C ALA A 465 -31.13 -19.99 -20.17
N THR A 466 -31.23 -20.54 -18.95
CA THR A 466 -30.15 -20.50 -17.95
C THR A 466 -28.86 -21.13 -18.47
N PHE A 467 -28.95 -22.32 -19.07
CA PHE A 467 -27.81 -22.99 -19.69
C PHE A 467 -27.16 -22.12 -20.79
N GLY A 468 -27.97 -21.47 -21.63
CA GLY A 468 -27.48 -20.55 -22.65
C GLY A 468 -26.73 -19.34 -22.09
N GLY A 469 -27.27 -18.72 -21.03
CA GLY A 469 -26.61 -17.62 -20.32
C GLY A 469 -25.24 -18.01 -19.75
N MET A 470 -25.13 -19.23 -19.21
CA MET A 470 -23.86 -19.77 -18.70
C MET A 470 -22.84 -20.02 -19.81
N ILE A 471 -23.24 -20.64 -20.92
CA ILE A 471 -22.33 -20.87 -22.05
C ILE A 471 -21.81 -19.53 -22.55
N ALA A 472 -22.68 -18.53 -22.72
CA ALA A 472 -22.27 -17.20 -23.14
C ALA A 472 -21.28 -16.54 -22.16
N MET A 473 -21.48 -16.72 -20.84
CA MET A 473 -20.56 -16.23 -19.82
C MET A 473 -19.13 -16.79 -19.97
N PHE A 474 -18.99 -18.10 -20.24
CA PHE A 474 -17.68 -18.74 -20.37
C PHE A 474 -17.08 -18.58 -21.78
N ALA A 475 -17.90 -18.64 -22.82
CA ALA A 475 -17.49 -18.47 -24.22
C ALA A 475 -17.02 -17.03 -24.51
N GLY A 476 -17.64 -16.02 -23.89
CA GLY A 476 -17.28 -14.62 -24.07
C GLY A 476 -15.81 -14.32 -23.74
N GLY A 477 -15.23 -15.00 -22.75
CA GLY A 477 -13.82 -14.87 -22.41
C GLY A 477 -12.85 -15.43 -23.46
N VAL A 478 -13.26 -16.45 -24.21
CA VAL A 478 -12.48 -17.03 -25.32
C VAL A 478 -12.65 -16.19 -26.59
N ALA A 479 -13.88 -15.76 -26.88
CA ALA A 479 -14.19 -14.87 -27.99
C ALA A 479 -13.39 -13.56 -27.91
N ALA A 480 -13.21 -13.01 -26.71
CA ALA A 480 -12.44 -11.78 -26.49
C ALA A 480 -10.95 -11.93 -26.82
N GLN A 481 -10.38 -13.13 -26.63
CA GLN A 481 -8.98 -13.41 -26.94
C GLN A 481 -8.76 -13.63 -28.44
N SER A 482 -9.73 -14.27 -29.12
CA SER A 482 -9.69 -14.47 -30.58
C SER A 482 -9.98 -13.18 -31.36
N GLY A 483 -10.84 -12.30 -30.83
CA GLY A 483 -11.24 -11.03 -31.43
C GLY A 483 -10.12 -9.97 -31.55
N ALA A 484 -9.01 -10.15 -30.83
CA ALA A 484 -7.85 -9.25 -30.87
C ALA A 484 -7.00 -9.37 -32.15
N ARG A 485 -7.26 -10.36 -33.01
CA ARG A 485 -6.54 -10.53 -34.29
C ARG A 485 -7.32 -9.88 -35.44
N PRO A 486 -6.65 -9.18 -36.37
CA PRO A 486 -7.33 -8.53 -37.50
C PRO A 486 -7.98 -9.54 -38.46
N GLY A 487 -9.07 -9.14 -39.12
CA GLY A 487 -9.74 -9.89 -40.19
C GLY A 487 -10.52 -11.14 -39.75
N LEU A 488 -10.46 -12.20 -40.58
CA LEU A 488 -11.19 -13.47 -40.40
C LEU A 488 -10.86 -14.21 -39.09
N ALA A 489 -9.75 -13.87 -38.42
CA ALA A 489 -9.35 -14.44 -37.15
C ALA A 489 -10.33 -14.11 -35.99
N LYS A 490 -11.17 -13.06 -36.12
CA LYS A 490 -12.23 -12.73 -35.15
C LYS A 490 -13.30 -13.83 -35.04
N PHE A 491 -13.55 -14.58 -36.12
CA PHE A 491 -14.43 -15.76 -36.09
C PHE A 491 -13.83 -16.95 -35.36
N GLY A 492 -12.55 -16.90 -34.98
CA GLY A 492 -11.90 -17.94 -34.17
C GLY A 492 -12.60 -18.21 -32.83
N GLY A 493 -13.47 -17.29 -32.37
CA GLY A 493 -14.35 -17.52 -31.22
C GLY A 493 -15.38 -18.65 -31.43
N MET A 494 -15.81 -18.94 -32.66
CA MET A 494 -16.74 -20.05 -32.96
C MET A 494 -16.15 -21.43 -32.66
N LEU A 495 -14.83 -21.54 -32.53
CA LEU A 495 -14.16 -22.76 -32.10
C LEU A 495 -14.64 -23.23 -30.71
N THR A 496 -15.23 -22.34 -29.90
CA THR A 496 -15.88 -22.66 -28.62
C THR A 496 -17.13 -23.53 -28.76
N LEU A 497 -17.74 -23.62 -29.94
CA LEU A 497 -18.87 -24.51 -30.18
C LEU A 497 -18.47 -25.99 -30.06
N VAL A 498 -17.27 -26.34 -30.51
CA VAL A 498 -16.77 -27.72 -30.48
C VAL A 498 -16.77 -28.30 -29.07
N PRO A 499 -16.15 -27.68 -28.05
CA PRO A 499 -16.19 -28.22 -26.70
C PRO A 499 -17.60 -28.22 -26.09
N VAL A 500 -18.48 -27.29 -26.48
CA VAL A 500 -19.88 -27.27 -26.01
C VAL A 500 -20.63 -28.51 -26.52
N VAL A 501 -20.57 -28.78 -27.83
CA VAL A 501 -21.24 -29.93 -28.45
C VAL A 501 -20.64 -31.24 -27.95
N VAL A 502 -19.32 -31.32 -27.80
CA VAL A 502 -18.65 -32.51 -27.24
C VAL A 502 -19.09 -32.77 -25.79
N ALA A 503 -19.16 -31.74 -24.95
CA ALA A 503 -19.62 -31.88 -23.57
C ALA A 503 -21.08 -32.35 -23.48
N VAL A 504 -21.97 -31.73 -24.26
CA VAL A 504 -23.39 -32.12 -24.32
C VAL A 504 -23.57 -33.51 -24.93
N GLY A 505 -22.72 -33.92 -25.88
CA GLY A 505 -22.72 -35.28 -26.43
C GLY A 505 -22.18 -36.32 -25.46
N LEU A 506 -21.20 -35.99 -24.63
CA LEU A 506 -20.67 -36.93 -23.64
C LEU A 506 -21.69 -37.30 -22.57
N ILE A 507 -22.60 -36.38 -22.22
CA ILE A 507 -23.62 -36.64 -21.18
C ILE A 507 -24.60 -37.73 -21.61
N THR A 508 -24.83 -37.91 -22.91
CA THR A 508 -25.74 -38.94 -23.44
C THR A 508 -25.10 -40.32 -23.47
N LEU A 509 -23.76 -40.36 -23.50
CA LEU A 509 -22.96 -41.58 -23.55
C LEU A 509 -22.55 -42.09 -22.16
N VAL A 510 -22.44 -41.19 -21.17
CA VAL A 510 -21.99 -41.52 -19.82
C VAL A 510 -23.20 -41.85 -18.93
N PRO A 511 -23.34 -43.11 -18.46
CA PRO A 511 -24.38 -43.47 -17.50
C PRO A 511 -24.32 -42.57 -16.26
N HIS A 512 -25.47 -42.21 -15.70
CA HIS A 512 -25.57 -41.39 -14.47
C HIS A 512 -25.11 -42.15 -13.20
N GLU A 513 -24.50 -43.31 -13.36
CA GLU A 513 -23.89 -44.07 -12.28
C GLU A 513 -22.61 -43.38 -11.76
N ARG A 514 -22.28 -43.69 -10.51
CA ARG A 514 -21.21 -43.01 -9.75
C ARG A 514 -19.82 -43.21 -10.34
N LEU A 515 -19.50 -44.39 -10.89
CA LEU A 515 -18.16 -44.66 -11.44
C LEU A 515 -17.94 -44.05 -12.84
N PRO A 516 -18.84 -44.21 -13.82
CA PRO A 516 -18.67 -43.61 -15.14
C PRO A 516 -18.56 -42.08 -15.12
N SER A 517 -19.33 -41.41 -14.27
CA SER A 517 -19.28 -39.96 -14.09
C SER A 517 -17.93 -39.48 -13.52
N VAL A 518 -17.34 -40.19 -12.56
CA VAL A 518 -15.98 -39.91 -12.05
C VAL A 518 -14.94 -39.99 -13.16
N PHE A 519 -14.95 -41.05 -13.97
CA PHE A 519 -14.00 -41.22 -15.07
C PHE A 519 -14.19 -40.14 -16.16
N ALA A 520 -15.44 -39.81 -16.50
CA ALA A 520 -15.73 -38.78 -17.48
C ALA A 520 -15.24 -37.39 -17.02
N VAL A 521 -15.52 -37.00 -15.77
CA VAL A 521 -15.04 -35.73 -15.19
C VAL A 521 -13.51 -35.69 -15.16
N ALA A 522 -12.86 -36.76 -14.70
CA ALA A 522 -11.40 -36.86 -14.66
C ALA A 522 -10.76 -36.76 -16.06
N ALA A 523 -11.32 -37.44 -17.05
CA ALA A 523 -10.86 -37.38 -18.44
C ALA A 523 -11.05 -35.98 -19.05
N LEU A 524 -12.17 -35.32 -18.78
CA LEU A 524 -12.41 -33.95 -19.24
C LEU A 524 -11.50 -32.94 -18.55
N ALA A 525 -11.20 -33.12 -17.26
CA ALA A 525 -10.20 -32.33 -16.56
C ALA A 525 -8.80 -32.51 -17.16
N PHE A 526 -8.42 -33.76 -17.49
CA PHE A 526 -7.17 -34.07 -18.19
C PHE A 526 -7.09 -33.34 -19.54
N VAL A 527 -8.08 -33.53 -20.40
CA VAL A 527 -8.12 -32.93 -21.75
C VAL A 527 -8.16 -31.41 -21.65
N GLY A 528 -8.98 -30.86 -20.74
CA GLY A 528 -9.12 -29.42 -20.54
C GLY A 528 -7.81 -28.75 -20.15
N VAL A 529 -7.03 -29.37 -19.26
CA VAL A 529 -5.71 -28.86 -18.88
C VAL A 529 -4.66 -29.13 -19.96
N LEU A 530 -4.72 -30.27 -20.66
CA LEU A 530 -3.78 -30.56 -21.74
C LEU A 530 -3.88 -29.54 -22.89
N LEU A 531 -5.09 -29.07 -23.19
CA LEU A 531 -5.32 -28.01 -24.18
C LEU A 531 -4.62 -26.69 -23.84
N SER A 532 -4.26 -26.45 -22.58
CA SER A 532 -3.47 -25.27 -22.19
C SER A 532 -2.07 -25.23 -22.81
N ARG A 533 -1.55 -26.37 -23.29
CA ARG A 533 -0.27 -26.44 -24.01
C ARG A 533 -0.23 -25.59 -25.28
N PHE A 534 -1.39 -25.32 -25.88
CA PHE A 534 -1.54 -24.52 -27.09
C PHE A 534 -1.72 -23.02 -26.81
N GLY A 535 -1.45 -22.59 -25.57
CA GLY A 535 -1.53 -21.19 -25.14
C GLY A 535 -2.89 -20.80 -24.53
N PRO A 536 -3.14 -19.49 -24.36
CA PRO A 536 -4.30 -18.97 -23.64
C PRO A 536 -5.66 -19.38 -24.24
N LEU A 537 -5.74 -19.44 -25.56
CA LEU A 537 -6.93 -19.88 -26.29
C LEU A 537 -7.28 -21.34 -25.98
N GLY A 538 -6.28 -22.23 -26.01
CA GLY A 538 -6.46 -23.65 -25.67
C GLY A 538 -6.90 -23.85 -24.21
N ALA A 539 -6.30 -23.10 -23.27
CA ALA A 539 -6.74 -23.09 -21.87
C ALA A 539 -8.17 -22.53 -21.69
N GLY A 540 -8.60 -21.61 -22.56
CA GLY A 540 -9.97 -21.13 -22.64
C GLY A 540 -10.95 -22.21 -23.06
N LEU A 541 -10.67 -22.90 -24.17
CA LEU A 541 -11.49 -23.99 -24.70
C LEU A 541 -11.63 -25.14 -23.70
N GLY A 542 -10.54 -25.51 -23.02
CA GLY A 542 -10.56 -26.54 -21.99
C GLY A 542 -11.44 -26.20 -20.78
N ARG A 543 -11.46 -24.92 -20.37
CA ARG A 543 -12.37 -24.46 -19.31
C ARG A 543 -13.83 -24.48 -19.74
N VAL A 544 -14.12 -24.08 -20.98
CA VAL A 544 -15.49 -24.16 -21.54
C VAL A 544 -15.95 -25.61 -21.58
N LEU A 545 -15.12 -26.54 -22.08
CA LEU A 545 -15.41 -27.98 -22.13
C LEU A 545 -15.82 -28.53 -20.75
N PHE A 546 -14.99 -28.30 -19.74
CA PHE A 546 -15.24 -28.75 -18.37
C PHE A 546 -16.50 -28.11 -17.78
N MET A 547 -16.69 -26.80 -17.99
CA MET A 547 -17.86 -26.07 -17.48
C MET A 547 -19.16 -26.53 -18.11
N THR A 548 -19.19 -26.68 -19.42
CA THR A 548 -20.40 -27.14 -20.12
C THR A 548 -20.80 -28.52 -19.61
N PHE A 549 -19.85 -29.46 -19.47
CA PHE A 549 -20.16 -30.80 -18.95
C PHE A 549 -20.65 -30.76 -17.49
N TYR A 550 -20.01 -29.95 -16.64
CA TYR A 550 -20.45 -29.75 -15.25
C TYR A 550 -21.88 -29.23 -15.15
N PHE A 551 -22.24 -28.19 -15.92
CA PHE A 551 -23.61 -27.67 -15.91
C PHE A 551 -24.59 -28.65 -16.53
N SER A 552 -24.15 -29.45 -17.50
CA SER A 552 -24.99 -30.49 -18.06
C SER A 552 -25.37 -31.55 -17.03
N LEU A 553 -24.43 -31.94 -16.16
CA LEU A 553 -24.69 -32.81 -15.00
C LEU A 553 -25.62 -32.12 -13.99
N LEU A 554 -25.39 -30.85 -13.71
CA LEU A 554 -26.19 -30.08 -12.75
C LEU A 554 -27.68 -29.99 -13.15
N LEU A 555 -27.94 -29.81 -14.45
CA LEU A 555 -29.28 -29.70 -15.01
C LEU A 555 -29.95 -31.07 -15.25
N ARG A 556 -29.25 -32.19 -15.04
CA ARG A 556 -29.74 -33.57 -15.28
C ARG A 556 -30.34 -33.75 -16.67
N LEU A 557 -29.55 -33.40 -17.68
CA LEU A 557 -29.94 -33.50 -19.08
C LEU A 557 -30.30 -34.92 -19.52
N SER A 558 -31.47 -35.07 -20.15
CA SER A 558 -31.88 -36.30 -20.82
C SER A 558 -31.19 -36.43 -22.19
N PRO A 559 -30.91 -37.67 -22.67
CA PRO A 559 -30.44 -37.90 -24.05
C PRO A 559 -31.34 -37.28 -25.12
N ASP A 560 -32.65 -37.20 -24.87
CA ASP A 560 -33.64 -36.63 -25.79
C ASP A 560 -33.48 -35.12 -25.99
N ASP A 561 -32.84 -34.44 -25.03
CA ASP A 561 -32.65 -33.00 -25.03
C ASP A 561 -31.36 -32.56 -25.76
N PHE A 562 -30.57 -33.51 -26.27
CA PHE A 562 -29.27 -33.23 -26.91
C PHE A 562 -29.34 -32.10 -27.94
N TRP A 563 -30.28 -32.17 -28.88
CA TRP A 563 -30.39 -31.17 -29.94
C TRP A 563 -30.83 -29.81 -29.42
N LEU A 564 -31.71 -29.78 -28.42
CA LEU A 564 -32.17 -28.53 -27.84
C LEU A 564 -31.00 -27.78 -27.20
N TYR A 565 -30.15 -28.47 -26.44
CA TYR A 565 -29.03 -27.86 -25.76
C TYR A 565 -27.82 -27.61 -26.67
N ALA A 566 -27.63 -28.42 -27.71
CA ALA A 566 -26.66 -28.13 -28.76
C ALA A 566 -27.03 -26.86 -29.56
N LEU A 567 -28.31 -26.69 -29.93
CA LEU A 567 -28.82 -25.48 -30.58
C LEU A 567 -28.72 -24.27 -29.66
N THR A 568 -29.05 -24.44 -28.37
CA THR A 568 -28.85 -23.40 -27.36
C THR A 568 -27.39 -22.99 -27.28
N GLY A 569 -26.46 -23.95 -27.25
CA GLY A 569 -25.02 -23.70 -27.29
C GLY A 569 -24.58 -22.93 -28.54
N LEU A 570 -25.14 -23.25 -29.71
CA LEU A 570 -24.91 -22.50 -30.95
C LEU A 570 -25.37 -21.05 -30.83
N VAL A 571 -26.57 -20.81 -30.31
CA VAL A 571 -27.10 -19.45 -30.08
C VAL A 571 -26.20 -18.68 -29.11
N SER A 572 -25.81 -19.28 -27.99
CA SER A 572 -24.97 -18.65 -26.98
C SER A 572 -23.56 -18.29 -27.46
N VAL A 573 -22.93 -19.21 -28.21
CA VAL A 573 -21.60 -18.98 -28.81
C VAL A 573 -21.70 -17.90 -29.89
N THR A 574 -22.74 -17.94 -30.72
CA THR A 574 -22.96 -16.95 -31.76
C THR A 574 -23.20 -15.56 -31.16
N ALA A 575 -24.04 -15.45 -30.13
CA ALA A 575 -24.23 -14.20 -29.39
C ALA A 575 -22.91 -13.68 -28.81
N SER A 576 -22.09 -14.56 -28.23
CA SER A 576 -20.77 -14.20 -27.67
C SER A 576 -19.78 -13.68 -28.71
N VAL A 577 -19.82 -14.21 -29.94
CA VAL A 577 -18.98 -13.76 -31.05
C VAL A 577 -19.53 -12.47 -31.66
N LEU A 578 -20.85 -12.36 -31.86
CA LEU A 578 -21.48 -11.17 -32.43
C LEU A 578 -21.28 -9.92 -31.57
N VAL A 579 -21.34 -10.05 -30.24
CA VAL A 579 -21.11 -8.92 -29.33
C VAL A 579 -19.68 -8.36 -29.42
N GLN A 580 -18.69 -9.13 -29.92
CA GLN A 580 -17.34 -8.62 -30.19
C GLN A 580 -17.33 -7.57 -31.31
N PHE A 581 -18.30 -7.60 -32.23
CA PHE A 581 -18.42 -6.65 -33.32
C PHE A 581 -19.12 -5.35 -32.90
N VAL A 582 -19.79 -5.33 -31.74
CA VAL A 582 -20.42 -4.12 -31.23
C VAL A 582 -19.33 -3.19 -30.68
N PRO A 583 -19.20 -1.95 -31.19
CA PRO A 583 -18.23 -0.98 -30.72
C PRO A 583 -18.67 -0.39 -29.37
N LEU A 584 -18.57 -1.18 -28.31
CA LEU A 584 -18.94 -0.80 -26.93
C LEU A 584 -17.86 0.05 -26.22
N GLY A 585 -16.73 0.37 -26.85
CA GLY A 585 -15.67 1.18 -26.25
C GLY A 585 -14.59 1.61 -27.25
N HIS A 586 -13.93 2.73 -26.94
CA HIS A 586 -12.81 3.29 -27.70
C HIS A 586 -11.74 2.21 -27.96
N GLY A 587 -11.20 2.14 -29.19
CA GLY A 587 -10.14 1.20 -29.56
C GLY A 587 -8.84 1.38 -28.73
N HIS A 588 -7.73 0.76 -29.16
CA HIS A 588 -6.42 0.88 -28.52
C HIS A 588 -6.03 2.35 -28.19
N VAL A 589 -6.46 3.31 -29.00
CA VAL A 589 -6.32 4.76 -28.73
C VAL A 589 -6.93 5.19 -27.40
N GLY A 590 -8.16 4.77 -27.07
CA GLY A 590 -8.79 5.11 -25.79
C GLY A 590 -8.10 4.44 -24.60
N LEU A 591 -7.49 3.28 -24.84
CA LEU A 591 -6.68 2.61 -23.84
C LEU A 591 -5.40 3.39 -23.52
N VAL A 592 -4.69 3.84 -24.55
CA VAL A 592 -3.49 4.68 -24.37
C VAL A 592 -3.87 5.99 -23.69
N ARG A 593 -4.97 6.65 -24.08
CA ARG A 593 -5.48 7.85 -23.38
C ARG A 593 -5.76 7.59 -21.89
N GLY A 594 -6.40 6.48 -21.57
CA GLY A 594 -6.65 6.07 -20.19
C GLY A 594 -5.37 5.76 -19.41
N GLY A 595 -4.41 5.10 -20.06
CA GLY A 595 -3.09 4.77 -19.50
C GLY A 595 -2.24 6.00 -19.21
N VAL A 596 -2.21 6.97 -20.12
CA VAL A 596 -1.54 8.27 -19.93
C VAL A 596 -2.12 9.02 -18.73
N ARG A 597 -3.45 9.16 -18.65
CA ARG A 597 -4.10 9.80 -17.50
C ARG A 597 -3.82 9.07 -16.20
N ALA A 598 -3.80 7.74 -16.22
CA ALA A 598 -3.48 6.95 -15.04
C ALA A 598 -2.01 7.17 -14.62
N PHE A 599 -1.09 7.26 -15.58
CA PHE A 599 0.33 7.52 -15.35
C PHE A 599 0.57 8.91 -14.76
N GLU A 600 0.07 9.99 -15.38
CA GLU A 600 0.23 11.37 -14.86
C GLU A 600 -0.37 11.52 -13.45
N ASN A 601 -1.55 10.93 -13.21
CA ASN A 601 -2.13 10.88 -11.87
C ASN A 601 -1.28 10.08 -10.88
N SER A 602 -0.65 8.98 -11.33
CA SER A 602 0.23 8.16 -10.50
C SER A 602 1.49 8.95 -10.11
N VAL A 603 2.10 9.69 -11.04
CA VAL A 603 3.21 10.62 -10.76
C VAL A 603 2.79 11.64 -9.71
N ALA A 604 1.68 12.36 -9.93
CA ALA A 604 1.20 13.36 -8.98
C ALA A 604 0.89 12.77 -7.58
N ASN A 605 0.32 11.56 -7.53
CA ASN A 605 -0.02 10.88 -6.27
C ASN A 605 1.23 10.33 -5.56
N SER A 606 2.31 10.04 -6.27
CA SER A 606 3.59 9.61 -5.67
C SER A 606 4.29 10.76 -4.92
N ILE A 607 4.01 12.01 -5.28
CA ILE A 607 4.56 13.21 -4.63
C ILE A 607 3.86 13.51 -3.28
N ASP A 608 2.57 13.16 -3.13
CA ASP A 608 1.80 13.37 -1.89
C ASP A 608 2.52 12.89 -0.61
N PRO A 609 2.96 11.62 -0.52
CA PRO A 609 3.70 11.15 0.65
C PRO A 609 5.07 11.84 0.80
N LEU A 610 5.69 12.32 -0.29
CA LEU A 610 6.96 13.05 -0.21
C LEU A 610 6.78 14.42 0.44
N VAL A 611 5.69 15.14 0.13
CA VAL A 611 5.30 16.37 0.82
C VAL A 611 5.13 16.13 2.32
N ASP A 612 4.48 15.03 2.71
CA ASP A 612 4.34 14.64 4.12
C ASP A 612 5.70 14.39 4.77
N THR A 613 6.60 13.65 4.11
CA THR A 613 7.94 13.34 4.66
C THR A 613 8.81 14.58 4.87
N VAL A 614 8.81 15.50 3.91
CA VAL A 614 9.63 16.73 3.94
C VAL A 614 9.05 17.73 4.93
N SER A 615 7.72 17.90 4.94
CA SER A 615 7.06 18.81 5.90
C SER A 615 7.20 18.33 7.34
N ALA A 616 7.01 17.03 7.59
CA ALA A 616 7.08 16.43 8.91
C ALA A 616 8.52 16.10 9.37
N ALA A 617 9.51 16.16 8.47
CA ALA A 617 10.88 15.68 8.70
C ALA A 617 10.90 14.25 9.30
N ARG A 618 10.08 13.35 8.74
CA ARG A 618 9.91 11.98 9.23
C ARG A 618 9.99 10.97 8.09
N TRP A 619 10.60 9.82 8.37
CA TRP A 619 10.67 8.67 7.47
C TRP A 619 10.19 7.38 8.16
N ASP A 620 8.98 7.43 8.72
CA ASP A 620 8.39 6.32 9.46
C ASP A 620 8.06 5.11 8.55
N PRO A 621 7.94 3.88 9.09
CA PRO A 621 7.59 2.69 8.32
C PRO A 621 6.31 2.84 7.48
N ASP A 622 5.33 3.62 7.95
CA ASP A 622 4.09 3.87 7.22
C ASP A 622 4.27 4.85 6.06
N LEU A 623 5.04 5.93 6.25
CA LEU A 623 5.40 6.85 5.17
C LEU A 623 6.21 6.11 4.11
N ARG A 624 7.18 5.30 4.54
CA ARG A 624 7.95 4.44 3.65
C ARG A 624 7.05 3.51 2.85
N LYS A 625 6.09 2.82 3.47
CA LYS A 625 5.11 1.98 2.76
C LYS A 625 4.30 2.78 1.75
N ARG A 626 3.82 3.99 2.10
CA ARG A 626 3.07 4.86 1.18
C ARG A 626 3.91 5.28 -0.03
N VAL A 627 5.16 5.68 0.19
CA VAL A 627 6.11 6.02 -0.87
C VAL A 627 6.35 4.81 -1.77
N HIS A 628 6.63 3.63 -1.20
CA HIS A 628 6.84 2.40 -1.98
C HIS A 628 5.59 2.05 -2.79
N SER A 629 4.40 2.05 -2.18
CA SER A 629 3.14 1.78 -2.91
C SER A 629 2.88 2.79 -4.02
N GLY A 630 3.24 4.05 -3.84
CA GLY A 630 3.15 5.08 -4.88
C GLY A 630 4.11 4.83 -6.04
N LEU A 631 5.36 4.45 -5.74
CA LEU A 631 6.35 4.09 -6.75
C LEU A 631 5.99 2.79 -7.48
N ASP A 632 5.47 1.77 -6.77
CA ASP A 632 4.98 0.53 -7.37
C ASP A 632 3.81 0.82 -8.32
N GLN A 633 2.88 1.70 -7.91
CA GLN A 633 1.77 2.11 -8.75
C GLN A 633 2.24 2.88 -9.99
N LEU A 634 3.22 3.78 -9.83
CA LEU A 634 3.86 4.48 -10.93
C LEU A 634 4.49 3.50 -11.92
N HIS A 635 5.31 2.57 -11.42
CA HIS A 635 5.95 1.53 -12.22
C HIS A 635 4.92 0.66 -12.97
N HIS A 636 3.84 0.24 -12.31
CA HIS A 636 2.77 -0.53 -12.95
C HIS A 636 2.07 0.27 -14.05
N THR A 637 1.78 1.55 -13.85
CA THR A 637 1.19 2.40 -14.89
C THR A 637 2.15 2.67 -16.05
N ALA A 638 3.44 2.87 -15.76
CA ALA A 638 4.50 3.08 -16.75
C ALA A 638 4.70 1.81 -17.61
N SER A 639 4.86 0.64 -16.99
CA SER A 639 5.01 -0.63 -17.69
C SER A 639 3.76 -0.99 -18.51
N PHE A 640 2.57 -0.71 -17.99
CA PHE A 640 1.32 -0.87 -18.73
C PHE A 640 1.30 0.00 -20.00
N LEU A 641 1.61 1.30 -19.86
CA LEU A 641 1.64 2.25 -20.96
C LEU A 641 2.73 1.90 -21.98
N GLY A 642 3.96 1.62 -21.53
CA GLY A 642 5.07 1.19 -22.37
C GLY A 642 4.76 -0.11 -23.14
N GLY A 643 4.04 -1.05 -22.51
CA GLY A 643 3.57 -2.26 -23.17
C GLY A 643 2.52 -2.00 -24.26
N GLN A 644 1.65 -1.00 -24.09
CA GLN A 644 0.71 -0.61 -25.16
C GLN A 644 1.41 0.15 -26.30
N LEU A 645 2.47 0.91 -25.99
CA LEU A 645 3.30 1.60 -26.97
C LEU A 645 4.21 0.66 -27.78
N THR A 646 4.26 -0.65 -27.45
CA THR A 646 5.04 -1.64 -28.22
C THR A 646 4.25 -2.26 -29.37
N LYS A 647 2.91 -2.24 -29.29
CA LYS A 647 2.06 -2.83 -30.33
C LYS A 647 1.91 -1.84 -31.48
N GLN A 648 2.39 -2.22 -32.67
CA GLN A 648 2.05 -1.51 -33.90
C GLN A 648 0.55 -1.69 -34.16
N ASP A 649 -0.22 -0.65 -33.85
CA ASP A 649 -1.64 -0.55 -34.20
C ASP A 649 -1.78 0.46 -35.34
N PRO A 650 -2.36 0.08 -36.49
CA PRO A 650 -2.64 1.00 -37.59
C PRO A 650 -3.47 2.24 -37.17
N ALA A 651 -4.19 2.17 -36.05
CA ALA A 651 -5.04 3.26 -35.55
C ALA A 651 -4.28 4.39 -34.82
N LEU A 652 -3.01 4.22 -34.47
CA LEU A 652 -2.22 5.18 -33.70
C LEU A 652 -1.27 6.03 -34.57
N ASP A 653 -1.12 5.71 -35.85
CA ASP A 653 -0.28 6.41 -36.84
C ASP A 653 1.15 6.81 -36.37
N PHE A 654 1.77 5.98 -35.52
CA PHE A 654 3.14 6.18 -35.04
C PHE A 654 4.11 5.19 -35.67
N SER A 655 5.32 5.67 -36.01
CA SER A 655 6.45 4.82 -36.41
C SER A 655 7.01 4.05 -35.20
N ALA A 656 7.70 2.94 -35.47
CA ALA A 656 8.38 2.16 -34.42
C ALA A 656 9.41 2.99 -33.64
N GLU A 657 10.02 3.98 -34.30
CA GLU A 657 11.02 4.89 -33.71
C GLU A 657 10.37 5.93 -32.79
N GLN A 658 9.26 6.55 -33.21
CA GLN A 658 8.50 7.48 -32.36
C GLN A 658 7.99 6.80 -31.09
N LEU A 659 7.49 5.56 -31.21
CA LEU A 659 7.05 4.75 -30.06
C LEU A 659 8.21 4.42 -29.11
N ASN A 660 9.42 4.22 -29.63
CA ASN A 660 10.61 4.00 -28.82
C ASN A 660 11.02 5.27 -28.06
N ASN A 661 11.01 6.43 -28.70
CA ASN A 661 11.35 7.71 -28.07
C ASN A 661 10.34 8.12 -27.00
N LEU A 662 9.04 7.83 -27.18
CA LEU A 662 8.03 7.99 -26.13
C LEU A 662 8.30 7.10 -24.91
N ARG A 663 8.76 5.87 -25.12
CA ARG A 663 9.14 4.96 -24.03
C ARG A 663 10.35 5.47 -23.24
N ILE A 664 11.33 6.08 -23.91
CA ILE A 664 12.50 6.68 -23.24
C ILE A 664 12.04 7.85 -22.35
N ARG A 665 11.20 8.76 -22.86
CA ARG A 665 10.65 9.87 -22.06
C ARG A 665 9.80 9.39 -20.89
N LEU A 666 9.02 8.32 -21.08
CA LEU A 666 8.27 7.67 -20.01
C LEU A 666 9.20 7.14 -18.90
N PHE A 667 10.33 6.55 -19.29
CA PHE A 667 11.37 6.07 -18.38
C PHE A 667 12.07 7.22 -17.64
N ASP A 668 12.38 8.33 -18.32
CA ASP A 668 12.98 9.51 -17.67
C ASP A 668 12.08 10.07 -16.55
N VAL A 669 10.77 10.11 -16.74
CA VAL A 669 9.81 10.51 -15.69
C VAL A 669 9.83 9.55 -14.50
N GLU A 670 9.85 8.23 -14.77
CA GLU A 670 9.94 7.21 -13.73
C GLU A 670 11.22 7.38 -12.90
N LEU A 671 12.35 7.56 -13.58
CA LEU A 671 13.66 7.75 -12.96
C LEU A 671 13.73 9.04 -12.13
N ALA A 672 13.25 10.16 -12.67
CA ALA A 672 13.22 11.44 -11.96
C ALA A 672 12.34 11.37 -10.69
N THR A 673 11.25 10.60 -10.72
CA THR A 673 10.39 10.38 -9.54
C THR A 673 11.10 9.56 -8.46
N VAL A 674 11.87 8.54 -8.85
CA VAL A 674 12.69 7.74 -7.92
C VAL A 674 13.79 8.60 -7.31
N ASN A 675 14.48 9.42 -8.11
CA ASN A 675 15.48 10.38 -7.63
C ASN A 675 14.88 11.37 -6.62
N LEU A 676 13.67 11.88 -6.92
CA LEU A 676 12.94 12.78 -6.02
C LEU A 676 12.62 12.12 -4.67
N SER A 677 12.19 10.86 -4.69
CA SER A 677 11.94 10.07 -3.48
C SER A 677 13.20 9.87 -2.63
N ALA A 678 14.32 9.56 -3.27
CA ALA A 678 15.62 9.43 -2.59
C ALA A 678 16.08 10.77 -1.99
N ALA A 679 15.96 11.86 -2.75
CA ALA A 679 16.32 13.19 -2.26
C ALA A 679 15.42 13.66 -1.11
N ALA A 680 14.12 13.33 -1.15
CA ALA A 680 13.18 13.63 -0.07
C ALA A 680 13.54 12.84 1.21
N ARG A 681 13.95 11.57 1.08
CA ARG A 681 14.48 10.77 2.20
C ARG A 681 15.73 11.41 2.80
N ASP A 682 16.72 11.76 1.98
CA ASP A 682 17.95 12.43 2.45
C ASP A 682 17.63 13.74 3.17
N ALA A 683 16.62 14.48 2.71
CA ALA A 683 16.16 15.71 3.34
C ALA A 683 15.52 15.48 4.72
N THR A 684 15.02 14.28 5.05
CA THR A 684 14.44 13.98 6.39
C THR A 684 15.47 13.85 7.50
N GLY A 685 16.72 13.46 7.18
CA GLY A 685 17.78 13.22 8.16
C GLY A 685 18.71 14.41 8.43
N SER A 686 18.45 15.57 7.81
CA SER A 686 19.31 16.74 7.86
C SER A 686 18.65 17.90 8.60
N GLY A 687 19.43 18.71 9.31
CA GLY A 687 18.97 19.87 10.10
C GLY A 687 18.41 21.03 9.28
N ILE A 688 17.49 20.78 8.34
CA ILE A 688 16.85 21.79 7.49
C ILE A 688 15.89 22.63 8.33
N ARG A 689 16.05 23.96 8.29
CA ARG A 689 15.22 24.94 9.01
C ARG A 689 13.73 24.84 8.62
N VAL A 690 12.80 25.12 9.54
CA VAL A 690 11.34 24.98 9.31
C VAL A 690 10.89 25.82 8.11
N PRO A 691 11.38 27.08 7.94
CA PRO A 691 11.05 27.87 6.75
C PRO A 691 11.51 27.20 5.44
N VAL A 692 12.73 26.65 5.41
CA VAL A 692 13.27 25.97 4.22
C VAL A 692 12.52 24.67 3.93
N ARG A 693 12.15 23.90 4.95
CA ARG A 693 11.28 22.73 4.77
C ARG A 693 9.88 23.10 4.28
N ALA A 694 9.33 24.22 4.76
CA ALA A 694 8.04 24.71 4.31
C ALA A 694 8.09 25.16 2.85
N LEU A 695 9.18 25.80 2.44
CA LEU A 695 9.45 26.15 1.04
C LEU A 695 9.59 24.91 0.15
N LEU A 696 10.41 23.93 0.56
CA LEU A 696 10.58 22.66 -0.17
C LEU A 696 9.27 21.88 -0.26
N ALA A 697 8.51 21.78 0.83
CA ALA A 697 7.19 21.15 0.82
C ALA A 697 6.21 21.92 -0.08
N GLY A 698 6.28 23.25 -0.09
CA GLY A 698 5.52 24.12 -0.98
C GLY A 698 5.91 23.95 -2.45
N GLU A 699 7.18 23.75 -2.75
CA GLU A 699 7.70 23.45 -4.10
C GLU A 699 7.18 22.10 -4.59
N LEU A 700 7.24 21.05 -3.77
CA LEU A 700 6.66 19.75 -4.10
C LEU A 700 5.14 19.84 -4.31
N GLU A 701 4.45 20.68 -3.54
CA GLU A 701 3.01 20.92 -3.72
C GLU A 701 2.70 21.71 -4.99
N GLN A 702 3.54 22.70 -5.34
CA GLN A 702 3.45 23.42 -6.61
C GLN A 702 3.70 22.48 -7.80
N LEU A 703 4.73 21.63 -7.72
CA LEU A 703 5.02 20.61 -8.73
C LEU A 703 3.83 19.66 -8.90
N GLN A 704 3.25 19.19 -7.80
CA GLN A 704 2.06 18.34 -7.87
C GLN A 704 0.86 19.08 -8.50
N ARG A 705 0.63 20.34 -8.12
CA ARG A 705 -0.45 21.17 -8.69
C ARG A 705 -0.22 21.41 -10.19
N HIS A 706 1.02 21.64 -10.60
CA HIS A 706 1.43 21.77 -12.01
C HIS A 706 1.07 20.52 -12.80
N ILE A 707 1.48 19.33 -12.34
CA ILE A 707 1.16 18.06 -13.01
C ILE A 707 -0.36 17.81 -13.05
N ARG A 708 -1.09 18.16 -11.99
CA ARG A 708 -2.56 18.05 -11.95
C ARG A 708 -3.27 19.09 -12.83
N SER A 709 -2.58 20.16 -13.24
CA SER A 709 -3.14 21.25 -14.04
C SER A 709 -3.00 21.05 -15.55
N TYR A 710 -2.31 20.00 -16.00
CA TYR A 710 -2.20 19.69 -17.41
C TYR A 710 -3.58 19.54 -18.09
N PRO A 711 -3.73 20.02 -19.34
CA PRO A 711 -4.90 19.70 -20.15
C PRO A 711 -5.03 18.18 -20.31
N HIS A 712 -6.27 17.71 -20.46
CA HIS A 712 -6.64 16.30 -20.20
C HIS A 712 -5.99 15.23 -21.12
N LEU A 713 -5.17 15.62 -22.09
CA LEU A 713 -4.38 14.77 -23.00
C LEU A 713 -3.06 15.46 -23.39
N PRO A 714 -1.93 14.73 -23.46
CA PRO A 714 -0.66 15.22 -24.00
C PRO A 714 -0.74 15.61 -25.48
N ALA A 715 0.20 16.46 -25.92
CA ALA A 715 0.29 16.96 -27.29
C ALA A 715 0.42 15.84 -28.35
N TRP A 716 1.04 14.71 -28.01
CA TRP A 716 1.13 13.55 -28.90
C TRP A 716 -0.16 12.70 -28.97
N MET A 717 -1.22 12.99 -28.22
CA MET A 717 -2.47 12.21 -28.19
C MET A 717 -3.73 12.97 -28.63
N GLY A 718 -3.64 14.27 -28.86
CA GLY A 718 -4.76 15.13 -29.22
C GLY A 718 -4.43 16.13 -30.35
N ASP A 719 -5.46 16.50 -31.11
CA ASP A 719 -5.41 17.53 -32.16
C ASP A 719 -5.44 18.94 -31.56
N SER A 720 -4.60 19.25 -30.57
CA SER A 720 -4.58 20.60 -30.01
C SER A 720 -3.90 21.55 -31.00
N GLU A 721 -4.69 22.14 -31.90
CA GLU A 721 -4.33 23.37 -32.64
C GLU A 721 -4.15 24.57 -31.68
N ASP A 722 -4.81 24.53 -30.51
CA ASP A 722 -4.69 25.51 -29.44
C ASP A 722 -3.61 25.10 -28.42
N GLY A 723 -2.37 25.52 -28.64
CA GLY A 723 -1.27 25.20 -27.73
C GLY A 723 0.06 25.84 -28.09
N ASN A 724 0.05 27.14 -28.40
CA ASN A 724 1.28 27.93 -28.59
C ASN A 724 1.97 28.29 -27.25
N ASP A 725 1.39 27.89 -26.11
CA ASP A 725 2.07 27.97 -24.81
C ASP A 725 3.04 26.78 -24.72
N VAL A 726 4.19 26.93 -25.37
CA VAL A 726 5.41 26.24 -24.94
C VAL A 726 5.55 26.54 -23.46
N ILE A 727 5.35 25.54 -22.59
CA ILE A 727 5.72 25.64 -21.18
C ILE A 727 7.23 25.83 -21.20
N ARG A 728 7.67 27.10 -21.21
CA ARG A 728 9.08 27.44 -21.16
C ARG A 728 9.65 26.88 -19.86
N PRO A 729 10.90 26.38 -19.88
CA PRO A 729 11.67 26.20 -18.66
C PRO A 729 11.47 27.43 -17.78
N PRO A 730 11.13 27.29 -16.49
CA PRO A 730 11.20 28.44 -15.60
C PRO A 730 12.61 29.04 -15.74
N ASP A 731 12.70 30.37 -15.89
CA ASP A 731 13.97 31.10 -15.96
C ASP A 731 14.93 30.58 -14.87
N ASP A 732 16.24 30.53 -15.15
CA ASP A 732 17.28 30.10 -14.22
C ASP A 732 17.21 30.92 -12.92
N VAL A 733 16.37 30.49 -11.98
CA VAL A 733 16.38 30.99 -10.61
C VAL A 733 17.68 30.48 -10.01
N PRO A 734 18.62 31.38 -9.62
CA PRO A 734 19.91 31.00 -9.11
C PRO A 734 19.77 29.99 -7.97
N ASP A 735 20.57 28.94 -7.98
CA ASP A 735 20.57 27.96 -6.90
C ASP A 735 20.82 28.68 -5.56
N PRO A 736 19.99 28.45 -4.54
CA PRO A 736 20.22 29.06 -3.23
C PRO A 736 21.48 28.42 -2.61
N VAL A 737 22.61 29.12 -2.75
CA VAL A 737 23.94 28.71 -2.24
C VAL A 737 23.92 28.49 -0.72
N ASP A 738 23.02 29.17 -0.02
CA ASP A 738 22.86 29.14 1.44
C ASP A 738 22.10 27.90 1.97
N TRP A 739 21.60 27.01 1.09
CA TRP A 739 20.83 25.84 1.51
C TRP A 739 21.71 24.61 1.81
N PRO A 740 21.35 23.80 2.83
CA PRO A 740 22.02 22.51 3.10
C PRO A 740 22.05 21.61 1.86
N LEU A 741 23.10 20.78 1.70
CA LEU A 741 23.25 19.89 0.54
C LEU A 741 22.01 19.00 0.29
N PRO A 742 21.36 18.39 1.30
CA PRO A 742 20.14 17.60 1.07
C PRO A 742 18.95 18.43 0.57
N ALA A 743 18.83 19.69 1.01
CA ALA A 743 17.81 20.61 0.52
C ALA A 743 18.03 20.97 -0.96
N ARG A 744 19.29 21.22 -1.36
CA ARG A 744 19.65 21.46 -2.76
C ARG A 744 19.38 20.24 -3.64
N ARG A 745 19.72 19.02 -3.17
CA ARG A 745 19.40 17.78 -3.90
C ARG A 745 17.91 17.62 -4.13
N LEU A 746 17.09 17.88 -3.11
CA LEU A 746 15.63 17.82 -3.23
C LEU A 746 15.10 18.87 -4.23
N HIS A 747 15.63 20.08 -4.18
CA HIS A 747 15.30 21.15 -5.12
C HIS A 747 15.63 20.75 -6.58
N HIS A 748 16.84 20.25 -6.83
CA HIS A 748 17.23 19.78 -8.16
C HIS A 748 16.38 18.61 -8.64
N ALA A 749 16.09 17.63 -7.77
CA ALA A 749 15.28 16.48 -8.13
C ALA A 749 13.82 16.88 -8.45
N ALA A 750 13.28 17.89 -7.76
CA ALA A 750 11.95 18.42 -8.04
C ALA A 750 11.90 19.09 -9.42
N ARG A 751 12.95 19.84 -9.79
CA ARG A 751 13.11 20.42 -11.13
C ARG A 751 13.30 19.35 -12.20
N GLU A 752 14.15 18.35 -11.97
CA GLU A 752 14.37 17.23 -12.89
C GLU A 752 13.05 16.51 -13.22
N LEU A 753 12.23 16.24 -12.20
CA LEU A 753 10.91 15.64 -12.41
C LEU A 753 9.98 16.57 -13.20
N ARG A 754 9.96 17.86 -12.90
CA ARG A 754 9.18 18.84 -13.68
C ARG A 754 9.56 18.81 -15.16
N PHE A 755 10.85 18.87 -15.46
CA PHE A 755 11.37 18.83 -16.84
C PHE A 755 11.00 17.55 -17.56
N ALA A 756 11.19 16.39 -16.92
CA ALA A 756 10.86 15.10 -17.52
C ALA A 756 9.36 14.98 -17.85
N VAL A 757 8.49 15.43 -16.93
CA VAL A 757 7.03 15.35 -17.13
C VAL A 757 6.57 16.36 -18.17
N ASP A 758 7.08 17.59 -18.15
CA ASP A 758 6.78 18.60 -19.17
C ASP A 758 7.24 18.12 -20.56
N ALA A 759 8.43 17.52 -20.68
CA ALA A 759 8.97 16.97 -21.92
C ALA A 759 8.15 15.78 -22.47
N LEU A 760 7.52 14.97 -21.60
CA LEU A 760 6.62 13.90 -22.02
C LEU A 760 5.24 14.45 -22.43
N HIS A 761 4.72 15.43 -21.70
CA HIS A 761 3.39 15.98 -21.92
C HIS A 761 3.32 16.86 -23.19
N SER A 762 4.39 17.62 -23.47
CA SER A 762 4.50 18.53 -24.62
C SER A 762 5.04 17.90 -25.90
N ALA A 763 5.53 16.65 -25.87
CA ALA A 763 6.11 15.99 -27.05
C ALA A 763 5.10 15.91 -28.20
N ARG A 764 5.49 16.35 -29.40
CA ARG A 764 4.69 16.17 -30.63
C ARG A 764 5.20 14.96 -31.43
N PRO A 765 4.35 14.33 -32.27
CA PRO A 765 4.77 13.25 -33.17
C PRO A 765 5.99 13.62 -34.02
N GLU A 766 6.08 14.87 -34.46
CA GLU A 766 7.17 15.42 -35.27
C GLU A 766 8.50 15.51 -34.49
N ASP A 767 8.45 15.96 -33.23
CA ASP A 767 9.62 16.10 -32.34
C ASP A 767 10.21 14.74 -31.92
N LEU A 768 9.42 13.67 -32.04
CA LEU A 768 9.82 12.31 -31.66
C LEU A 768 10.67 11.61 -32.73
N LEU A 769 10.88 12.21 -33.90
CA LEU A 769 11.77 11.72 -34.95
C LEU A 769 13.18 12.35 -34.88
N GLY A 770 13.35 13.45 -34.13
CA GLY A 770 14.62 14.14 -33.98
C GLY A 770 15.52 13.52 -32.90
N SER A 771 16.80 13.38 -33.19
CA SER A 771 17.83 13.11 -32.17
C SER A 771 17.86 14.28 -31.17
N PRO A 772 18.05 14.08 -29.84
CA PRO A 772 18.05 15.16 -28.84
C PRO A 772 19.25 16.14 -28.91
N GLY A 773 19.80 16.40 -30.10
CA GLY A 773 20.94 17.29 -30.34
C GLY A 773 20.79 18.28 -31.50
N ASP A 774 19.74 18.16 -32.33
CA ASP A 774 19.63 18.96 -33.57
C ASP A 774 18.58 20.07 -33.46
N THR A 775 18.75 20.97 -32.50
CA THR A 775 18.20 22.33 -32.61
C THR A 775 19.35 23.30 -32.75
N GLU A 776 19.96 23.34 -33.94
CA GLU A 776 20.47 24.55 -34.61
C GLU A 776 21.14 24.15 -35.94
N GLY A 777 20.58 24.61 -37.08
CA GLY A 777 21.26 24.53 -38.38
C GLY A 777 20.36 24.13 -39.55
N ALA A 778 19.67 25.10 -40.13
CA ALA A 778 19.04 24.96 -41.44
C ALA A 778 20.10 24.69 -42.53
N GLY A 779 19.95 23.60 -43.29
CA GLY A 779 20.83 23.27 -44.41
C GLY A 779 20.33 22.08 -45.22
N SER A 780 19.59 22.37 -46.29
CA SER A 780 19.08 21.42 -47.29
C SER A 780 20.17 20.61 -47.99
N VAL A 781 20.00 19.28 -48.08
CA VAL A 781 20.64 18.41 -49.09
C VAL A 781 19.60 17.42 -49.65
N PRO A 782 19.53 17.16 -50.96
CA PRO A 782 18.44 16.40 -51.57
C PRO A 782 18.55 14.89 -51.33
N ALA A 783 17.39 14.26 -51.29
CA ALA A 783 17.18 12.82 -51.21
C ALA A 783 18.02 12.03 -52.23
N ALA A 784 18.84 11.10 -51.73
CA ALA A 784 19.40 10.03 -52.53
C ALA A 784 18.51 8.78 -52.37
N GLU A 785 17.86 8.42 -53.46
CA GLU A 785 17.09 7.19 -53.62
C GLU A 785 17.94 5.94 -53.31
N ALA A 786 17.52 5.16 -52.32
CA ALA A 786 17.91 3.76 -52.20
C ALA A 786 16.66 2.89 -52.33
N LYS A 787 16.61 2.14 -53.44
CA LYS A 787 15.58 1.16 -53.82
C LYS A 787 15.14 0.26 -52.66
N PRO A 788 13.84 -0.12 -52.61
CA PRO A 788 13.37 -1.16 -51.70
C PRO A 788 13.90 -2.51 -52.15
N ALA A 789 14.82 -3.11 -51.37
CA ALA A 789 15.13 -4.52 -51.51
C ALA A 789 13.94 -5.30 -50.93
N ALA A 790 13.09 -5.78 -51.83
CA ALA A 790 12.05 -6.75 -51.53
C ALA A 790 12.66 -8.01 -50.91
N GLY A 791 12.49 -8.15 -49.60
CA GLY A 791 12.75 -9.36 -48.85
C GLY A 791 11.79 -9.36 -47.68
N GLU A 792 10.68 -10.08 -47.83
CA GLU A 792 9.74 -10.35 -46.75
C GLU A 792 10.51 -10.76 -45.48
N PRO A 793 10.33 -10.09 -44.33
CA PRO A 793 10.68 -10.68 -43.06
C PRO A 793 9.66 -11.78 -42.80
N LYS A 794 10.02 -13.00 -43.22
CA LYS A 794 9.44 -14.24 -42.71
C LYS A 794 9.28 -14.08 -41.21
N SER A 795 8.04 -14.23 -40.75
CA SER A 795 7.67 -14.27 -39.34
C SER A 795 8.64 -15.15 -38.56
N SER A 796 9.58 -14.52 -37.86
CA SER A 796 10.54 -15.21 -37.01
C SER A 796 9.85 -15.60 -35.71
N SER A 797 9.27 -16.79 -35.75
CA SER A 797 9.11 -17.65 -34.59
C SER A 797 10.37 -17.57 -33.71
N ALA A 798 10.16 -17.33 -32.41
CA ALA A 798 11.18 -17.28 -31.39
C ALA A 798 12.15 -18.48 -31.46
N PRO A 799 13.44 -18.29 -31.14
CA PRO A 799 14.46 -19.31 -31.34
C PRO A 799 14.34 -20.45 -30.32
N ASN A 800 14.30 -21.66 -30.86
CA ASN A 800 14.65 -22.91 -30.18
C ASN A 800 16.18 -23.04 -30.16
N GLY A 801 16.76 -23.50 -29.04
CA GLY A 801 18.03 -24.26 -29.09
C GLY A 801 18.98 -24.09 -27.90
N GLY A 802 18.99 -25.10 -27.01
CA GLY A 802 20.04 -25.32 -26.00
C GLY A 802 19.71 -26.56 -25.16
N ARG A 803 20.12 -27.74 -25.64
CA ARG A 803 19.72 -29.08 -25.17
C ARG A 803 20.33 -29.44 -23.80
N VAL A 804 19.47 -29.72 -22.82
CA VAL A 804 19.71 -30.69 -21.74
C VAL A 804 18.50 -31.61 -21.67
N PHE A 805 18.74 -32.91 -21.62
CA PHE A 805 17.72 -33.97 -21.72
C PHE A 805 16.70 -33.90 -20.56
N GLY A 806 15.52 -33.31 -20.82
CA GLY A 806 14.35 -33.26 -19.94
C GLY A 806 13.25 -32.37 -20.55
N GLY A 807 12.42 -32.93 -21.44
CA GLY A 807 11.73 -32.18 -22.51
C GLY A 807 10.62 -31.17 -22.13
N PRO A 808 10.29 -30.20 -23.04
CA PRO A 808 9.24 -29.17 -22.88
C PRO A 808 7.80 -29.69 -22.72
N ALA A 809 7.56 -30.98 -23.01
CA ALA A 809 6.23 -31.60 -22.95
C ALA A 809 5.81 -32.06 -21.54
N ALA A 810 6.74 -32.17 -20.59
CA ALA A 810 6.47 -32.75 -19.27
C ALA A 810 5.61 -31.85 -18.36
N GLY A 811 5.69 -30.53 -18.50
CA GLY A 811 4.96 -29.57 -17.66
C GLY A 811 3.43 -29.62 -17.81
N PRO A 812 2.88 -29.49 -19.04
CA PRO A 812 1.44 -29.52 -19.27
C PRO A 812 0.81 -30.89 -19.01
N ILE A 813 1.51 -31.97 -19.39
CA ILE A 813 1.04 -33.36 -19.18
C ILE A 813 0.93 -33.65 -17.68
N ARG A 814 1.95 -33.26 -16.89
CA ARG A 814 1.92 -33.38 -15.43
C ARG A 814 0.69 -32.71 -14.84
N ARG A 815 0.41 -31.46 -15.21
CA ARG A 815 -0.75 -30.72 -14.70
C ARG A 815 -2.07 -31.37 -15.11
N ALA A 816 -2.14 -31.91 -16.32
CA ALA A 816 -3.31 -32.63 -16.78
C ALA A 816 -3.56 -33.89 -15.93
N VAL A 817 -2.51 -34.66 -15.61
CA VAL A 817 -2.61 -35.82 -14.69
C VAL A 817 -3.05 -35.39 -13.30
N GLN A 818 -2.44 -34.34 -12.74
CA GLN A 818 -2.83 -33.80 -11.43
C GLN A 818 -4.29 -33.35 -11.41
N ALA A 819 -4.76 -32.65 -12.44
CA ALA A 819 -6.14 -32.20 -12.54
C ALA A 819 -7.13 -33.38 -12.65
N ALA A 820 -6.79 -34.41 -13.43
CA ALA A 820 -7.61 -35.61 -13.57
C ALA A 820 -7.76 -36.35 -12.23
N LEU A 821 -6.64 -36.57 -11.53
CA LEU A 821 -6.63 -37.23 -10.23
C LEU A 821 -7.34 -36.39 -9.16
N SER A 822 -7.09 -35.07 -9.10
CA SER A 822 -7.71 -34.20 -8.09
C SER A 822 -9.23 -34.14 -8.26
N THR A 823 -9.71 -33.92 -9.48
CA THR A 823 -11.15 -33.84 -9.77
C THR A 823 -11.86 -35.17 -9.63
N GLY A 824 -11.25 -36.28 -10.07
CA GLY A 824 -11.79 -37.61 -9.90
C GLY A 824 -11.89 -38.02 -8.43
N LEU A 825 -10.83 -37.81 -7.64
CA LEU A 825 -10.83 -38.08 -6.20
C LEU A 825 -11.82 -37.17 -5.47
N ALA A 826 -11.90 -35.90 -5.85
CA ALA A 826 -12.85 -34.95 -5.24
C ALA A 826 -14.30 -35.34 -5.51
N LEU A 827 -14.61 -35.81 -6.71
CA LEU A 827 -15.95 -36.31 -7.02
C LEU A 827 -16.26 -37.59 -6.22
N TRP A 828 -15.29 -38.52 -6.14
CA TRP A 828 -15.46 -39.79 -5.42
C TRP A 828 -15.69 -39.60 -3.91
N ILE A 829 -14.86 -38.78 -3.25
CA ILE A 829 -14.93 -38.45 -1.82
C ILE A 829 -16.10 -37.51 -1.53
N GLY A 830 -16.35 -36.53 -2.40
CA GLY A 830 -17.53 -35.65 -2.31
C GLY A 830 -18.83 -36.46 -2.31
N GLY A 831 -18.91 -37.49 -3.17
CA GLY A 831 -20.05 -38.41 -3.20
C GLY A 831 -20.27 -39.24 -1.94
N SER A 832 -19.28 -39.35 -1.04
CA SER A 832 -19.50 -39.96 0.28
C SER A 832 -20.06 -38.98 1.31
N VAL A 833 -19.97 -37.67 1.04
CA VAL A 833 -20.56 -36.62 1.88
C VAL A 833 -21.97 -36.31 1.41
N SER A 834 -22.17 -36.12 0.11
CA SER A 834 -23.49 -35.92 -0.50
C SER A 834 -23.57 -36.54 -1.88
N GLU A 835 -24.48 -37.49 -2.08
CA GLU A 835 -24.72 -38.07 -3.41
C GLU A 835 -25.34 -37.05 -4.39
N THR A 836 -26.06 -36.06 -3.85
CA THR A 836 -26.75 -35.02 -4.62
C THR A 836 -25.81 -33.90 -5.07
N TYR A 837 -24.84 -33.51 -4.23
CA TYR A 837 -24.04 -32.30 -4.45
C TYR A 837 -22.55 -32.53 -4.75
N GLN A 838 -22.07 -33.78 -4.74
CA GLN A 838 -20.68 -34.22 -4.96
C GLN A 838 -19.84 -33.46 -6.01
N TYR A 839 -20.50 -32.94 -7.06
CA TYR A 839 -19.89 -32.13 -8.10
C TYR A 839 -19.30 -30.80 -7.60
N TRP A 840 -19.72 -30.26 -6.44
CA TRP A 840 -19.12 -29.03 -5.89
C TRP A 840 -17.74 -29.25 -5.30
N ALA A 841 -17.32 -30.48 -5.03
CA ALA A 841 -15.93 -30.79 -4.69
C ALA A 841 -15.03 -30.79 -5.95
N ALA A 842 -15.55 -31.23 -7.10
CA ALA A 842 -14.79 -31.30 -8.35
C ALA A 842 -14.44 -29.91 -8.92
N LEU A 843 -15.33 -28.92 -8.82
CA LEU A 843 -15.08 -27.55 -9.30
C LEU A 843 -13.83 -26.89 -8.64
N PRO A 844 -13.74 -26.75 -7.30
CA PRO A 844 -12.55 -26.28 -6.62
C PRO A 844 -11.32 -27.11 -6.96
N ALA A 845 -11.43 -28.44 -7.02
CA ALA A 845 -10.31 -29.31 -7.32
C ALA A 845 -9.68 -29.02 -8.70
N PHE A 846 -10.49 -28.58 -9.67
CA PHE A 846 -10.04 -28.14 -10.99
C PHE A 846 -9.44 -26.72 -10.97
N PHE A 847 -10.08 -25.76 -10.31
CA PHE A 847 -9.65 -24.34 -10.36
C PHE A 847 -8.51 -23.96 -9.44
N VAL A 848 -8.35 -24.70 -8.34
CA VAL A 848 -7.35 -24.39 -7.31
C VAL A 848 -5.97 -24.84 -7.75
N LEU A 849 -5.87 -25.83 -8.64
CA LEU A 849 -4.58 -26.35 -9.13
C LEU A 849 -3.73 -25.23 -9.75
N GLY A 850 -2.59 -24.96 -9.13
CA GLY A 850 -1.61 -23.95 -9.53
C GLY A 850 -0.42 -24.53 -10.29
N GLU A 851 0.52 -23.66 -10.64
CA GLU A 851 1.81 -24.07 -11.21
C GLU A 851 2.73 -24.73 -10.17
N THR A 852 2.55 -24.35 -8.91
CA THR A 852 3.33 -24.80 -7.76
C THR A 852 2.40 -25.23 -6.61
N ASP A 853 2.95 -25.98 -5.66
CA ASP A 853 2.27 -26.38 -4.42
C ASP A 853 1.78 -25.16 -3.61
N GLY A 854 2.63 -24.14 -3.42
CA GLY A 854 2.27 -22.92 -2.70
C GLY A 854 1.20 -22.09 -3.40
N GLU A 855 1.22 -22.01 -4.73
CA GLU A 855 0.15 -21.36 -5.50
C GLU A 855 -1.17 -22.12 -5.36
N THR A 856 -1.13 -23.45 -5.39
CA THR A 856 -2.29 -24.32 -5.18
C THR A 856 -2.88 -24.10 -3.79
N PHE A 857 -2.04 -24.09 -2.75
CA PHE A 857 -2.48 -23.78 -1.38
C PHE A 857 -3.15 -22.41 -1.28
N LEU A 858 -2.52 -21.38 -1.83
CA LEU A 858 -3.02 -20.01 -1.77
C LEU A 858 -4.36 -19.88 -2.51
N LYS A 859 -4.48 -20.43 -3.72
CA LYS A 859 -5.76 -20.47 -4.45
C LYS A 859 -6.81 -21.26 -3.69
N GLY A 860 -6.44 -22.34 -3.01
CA GLY A 860 -7.34 -23.14 -2.20
C GLY A 860 -7.94 -22.34 -1.06
N MET A 861 -7.09 -21.65 -0.29
CA MET A 861 -7.54 -20.76 0.78
C MET A 861 -8.39 -19.61 0.26
N GLN A 862 -7.96 -18.97 -0.83
CA GLN A 862 -8.72 -17.89 -1.47
C GLN A 862 -10.07 -18.38 -1.99
N ARG A 863 -10.16 -19.63 -2.48
CA ARG A 863 -11.41 -20.25 -2.92
C ARG A 863 -12.35 -20.48 -1.75
N ILE A 864 -11.85 -21.02 -0.63
CA ILE A 864 -12.65 -21.25 0.59
C ILE A 864 -13.21 -19.91 1.11
N VAL A 865 -12.35 -18.90 1.29
CA VAL A 865 -12.78 -17.57 1.75
C VAL A 865 -13.79 -16.94 0.80
N GLY A 866 -13.53 -17.00 -0.51
CA GLY A 866 -14.44 -16.50 -1.53
C GLY A 866 -15.78 -17.23 -1.52
N THR A 867 -15.79 -18.55 -1.33
CA THR A 867 -17.02 -19.35 -1.27
C THR A 867 -17.82 -19.08 0.00
N VAL A 868 -17.19 -18.96 1.17
CA VAL A 868 -17.89 -18.60 2.42
C VAL A 868 -18.54 -17.22 2.31
N ALA A 869 -17.78 -16.22 1.85
CA ALA A 869 -18.32 -14.87 1.67
C ALA A 869 -19.39 -14.80 0.56
N GLY A 870 -19.19 -15.53 -0.54
CA GLY A 870 -20.12 -15.57 -1.67
C GLY A 870 -21.40 -16.32 -1.35
N ALA A 871 -21.32 -17.39 -0.55
CA ALA A 871 -22.46 -18.07 0.03
C ALA A 871 -23.23 -17.09 0.93
N ALA A 872 -22.59 -16.49 1.92
CA ALA A 872 -23.25 -15.55 2.83
C ALA A 872 -23.99 -14.41 2.09
N ILE A 873 -23.36 -13.83 1.05
CA ILE A 873 -23.97 -12.77 0.24
C ILE A 873 -25.11 -13.33 -0.63
N GLY A 874 -24.88 -14.43 -1.36
CA GLY A 874 -25.87 -15.01 -2.27
C GLY A 874 -27.13 -15.49 -1.54
N PHE A 875 -26.96 -16.20 -0.43
CA PHE A 875 -28.05 -16.66 0.42
C PHE A 875 -28.70 -15.50 1.17
N GLY A 876 -27.93 -14.52 1.66
CA GLY A 876 -28.49 -13.32 2.28
C GLY A 876 -29.41 -12.56 1.33
N PHE A 877 -29.03 -12.44 0.06
CA PHE A 877 -29.90 -11.88 -0.96
C PHE A 877 -31.14 -12.74 -1.24
N ALA A 878 -30.99 -14.06 -1.37
CA ALA A 878 -32.12 -14.97 -1.58
C ALA A 878 -33.15 -14.86 -0.45
N ILE A 879 -32.71 -14.81 0.81
CA ILE A 879 -33.60 -14.70 1.99
C ILE A 879 -34.33 -13.35 2.04
N VAL A 880 -33.63 -12.24 1.76
CA VAL A 880 -34.23 -10.89 1.84
C VAL A 880 -35.15 -10.58 0.67
N VAL A 881 -34.79 -11.04 -0.53
CA VAL A 881 -35.49 -10.70 -1.78
C VAL A 881 -36.62 -11.69 -2.09
N GLY A 882 -36.50 -12.95 -1.68
CA GLY A 882 -37.41 -14.02 -2.09
C GLY A 882 -37.38 -14.30 -3.60
N THR A 883 -38.44 -14.93 -4.12
CA THR A 883 -38.54 -15.37 -5.52
C THR A 883 -38.98 -14.25 -6.49
N ASP A 884 -38.80 -12.98 -6.14
CA ASP A 884 -39.21 -11.85 -6.99
C ASP A 884 -38.30 -11.73 -8.23
N THR A 885 -38.78 -12.31 -9.33
CA THR A 885 -38.17 -12.31 -10.66
C THR A 885 -37.59 -10.96 -11.11
N PRO A 886 -38.27 -9.79 -10.96
CA PRO A 886 -37.71 -8.51 -11.39
C PRO A 886 -36.49 -8.05 -10.57
N VAL A 887 -36.21 -8.65 -9.40
CA VAL A 887 -35.05 -8.33 -8.57
C VAL A 887 -33.92 -9.35 -8.77
N VAL A 888 -34.26 -10.64 -8.92
CA VAL A 888 -33.27 -11.73 -9.10
C VAL A 888 -32.48 -11.60 -10.40
N PHE A 889 -33.11 -11.26 -11.52
CA PHE A 889 -32.41 -11.13 -12.81
C PHE A 889 -31.36 -10.00 -12.83
N PRO A 890 -31.64 -8.77 -12.37
CA PRO A 890 -30.61 -7.75 -12.17
C PRO A 890 -29.47 -8.18 -11.25
N LEU A 891 -29.77 -8.96 -10.20
CA LEU A 891 -28.77 -9.47 -9.28
C LEU A 891 -27.84 -10.50 -9.94
N LEU A 892 -28.40 -11.41 -10.75
CA LEU A 892 -27.64 -12.36 -11.57
C LEU A 892 -26.76 -11.62 -12.58
N ALA A 893 -27.30 -10.60 -13.25
CA ALA A 893 -26.55 -9.74 -14.16
C ALA A 893 -25.37 -9.04 -13.45
N LEU A 894 -25.60 -8.52 -12.24
CA LEU A 894 -24.56 -7.93 -11.40
C LEU A 894 -23.48 -8.95 -11.04
N CYS A 895 -23.85 -10.18 -10.67
CA CYS A 895 -22.89 -11.23 -10.35
C CYS A 895 -22.04 -11.65 -11.56
N ILE A 896 -22.64 -11.73 -12.76
CA ILE A 896 -21.91 -11.99 -14.01
C ILE A 896 -20.92 -10.84 -14.29
N LEU A 897 -21.39 -9.59 -14.20
CA LEU A 897 -20.55 -8.42 -14.43
C LEU A 897 -19.38 -8.36 -13.43
N ALA A 898 -19.66 -8.53 -12.14
CA ALA A 898 -18.65 -8.44 -11.09
C ALA A 898 -17.66 -9.62 -11.13
N SER A 899 -18.13 -10.85 -11.37
CA SER A 899 -17.25 -12.03 -11.46
C SER A 899 -16.25 -11.95 -12.62
N THR A 900 -16.66 -11.37 -13.75
CA THR A 900 -15.81 -11.16 -14.93
C THR A 900 -14.90 -9.95 -14.76
N TYR A 901 -15.38 -8.86 -14.15
CA TYR A 901 -14.62 -7.64 -13.89
C TYR A 901 -13.45 -7.88 -12.94
N PHE A 902 -13.68 -8.61 -11.84
CA PHE A 902 -12.66 -8.87 -10.82
C PHE A 902 -11.75 -10.06 -11.13
N ARG A 903 -12.03 -10.84 -12.17
CA ARG A 903 -11.26 -12.04 -12.56
C ARG A 903 -9.74 -11.79 -12.69
N PRO A 904 -9.23 -10.72 -13.35
CA PRO A 904 -7.79 -10.45 -13.42
C PRO A 904 -7.22 -9.76 -12.18
N VAL A 905 -8.05 -9.30 -11.24
CA VAL A 905 -7.64 -8.48 -10.08
C VAL A 905 -7.54 -9.31 -8.80
N SER A 906 -8.56 -10.10 -8.50
CA SER A 906 -8.66 -10.86 -7.27
C SER A 906 -9.44 -12.14 -7.50
N TYR A 907 -8.76 -13.26 -7.30
CA TYR A 907 -9.37 -14.58 -7.38
C TYR A 907 -10.45 -14.77 -6.30
N VAL A 908 -10.24 -14.22 -5.08
CA VAL A 908 -11.23 -14.26 -3.98
C VAL A 908 -12.54 -13.59 -4.41
N LEU A 909 -12.44 -12.36 -4.93
CA LEU A 909 -13.62 -11.57 -5.28
C LEU A 909 -14.34 -12.16 -6.50
N SER A 910 -13.60 -12.69 -7.48
CA SER A 910 -14.21 -13.43 -8.60
C SER A 910 -14.92 -14.70 -8.11
N ALA A 911 -14.29 -15.48 -7.22
CA ALA A 911 -14.90 -16.69 -6.64
C ALA A 911 -16.15 -16.38 -5.79
N LEU A 912 -16.15 -15.27 -5.06
CA LEU A 912 -17.29 -14.75 -4.30
C LEU A 912 -18.49 -14.51 -5.22
N TRP A 913 -18.32 -13.71 -6.27
CA TRP A 913 -19.42 -13.37 -7.19
C TRP A 913 -19.90 -14.57 -8.01
N ILE A 914 -19.01 -15.51 -8.37
CA ILE A 914 -19.42 -16.78 -9.01
C ILE A 914 -20.24 -17.63 -8.04
N THR A 915 -19.85 -17.69 -6.77
CA THR A 915 -20.59 -18.48 -5.76
C THR A 915 -21.96 -17.85 -5.49
N ALA A 916 -22.03 -16.52 -5.38
CA ALA A 916 -23.29 -15.79 -5.25
C ALA A 916 -24.20 -16.00 -6.48
N PHE A 917 -23.65 -15.93 -7.70
CA PHE A 917 -24.38 -16.25 -8.93
C PHE A 917 -25.00 -17.66 -8.89
N VAL A 918 -24.20 -18.67 -8.49
CA VAL A 918 -24.69 -20.04 -8.38
C VAL A 918 -25.75 -20.16 -7.29
N ALA A 919 -25.58 -19.53 -6.12
CA ALA A 919 -26.58 -19.57 -5.05
C ALA A 919 -27.93 -19.00 -5.49
N LEU A 920 -27.93 -17.81 -6.11
CA LEU A 920 -29.14 -17.17 -6.65
C LEU A 920 -29.80 -18.00 -7.75
N LEU A 921 -29.00 -18.74 -8.52
CA LEU A 921 -29.54 -19.64 -9.52
C LEU A 921 -30.23 -20.86 -8.90
N TYR A 922 -29.69 -21.41 -7.81
CA TYR A 922 -30.34 -22.52 -7.10
C TYR A 922 -31.66 -22.10 -6.46
N ASP A 923 -31.73 -20.85 -5.99
CA ASP A 923 -32.97 -20.23 -5.51
C ASP A 923 -34.01 -20.17 -6.64
N LEU A 924 -33.61 -19.66 -7.81
CA LEU A 924 -34.44 -19.60 -9.01
C LEU A 924 -34.93 -20.99 -9.48
N LEU A 925 -34.14 -22.03 -9.23
CA LEU A 925 -34.46 -23.43 -9.54
C LEU A 925 -35.31 -24.11 -8.45
N GLY A 926 -35.60 -23.43 -7.34
CA GLY A 926 -36.38 -23.97 -6.20
C GLY A 926 -35.66 -25.07 -5.42
N LYS A 927 -34.32 -25.09 -5.43
CA LYS A 927 -33.49 -26.16 -4.83
C LYS A 927 -32.70 -25.70 -3.59
N LEU A 928 -33.08 -24.58 -2.98
CA LEU A 928 -32.34 -23.95 -1.90
C LEU A 928 -32.82 -24.44 -0.52
N ASP A 929 -31.92 -25.00 0.28
CA ASP A 929 -32.18 -25.38 1.69
C ASP A 929 -31.01 -24.94 2.59
N THR A 930 -31.22 -24.80 3.90
CA THR A 930 -30.21 -24.33 4.86
C THR A 930 -29.01 -25.29 4.94
N GLU A 931 -29.26 -26.60 4.82
CA GLU A 931 -28.23 -27.65 4.76
C GLU A 931 -27.29 -27.48 3.53
N THR A 932 -27.81 -26.89 2.46
CA THR A 932 -27.09 -26.61 1.20
C THR A 932 -25.91 -25.67 1.43
N ILE A 933 -26.00 -24.76 2.41
CA ILE A 933 -24.98 -23.74 2.71
C ILE A 933 -23.74 -24.40 3.34
N GLU A 934 -23.97 -25.24 4.35
CA GLU A 934 -22.89 -25.93 5.07
C GLU A 934 -22.17 -26.92 4.13
N LEU A 935 -22.94 -27.68 3.36
CA LEU A 935 -22.42 -28.61 2.35
C LEU A 935 -21.54 -27.88 1.31
N ARG A 936 -21.90 -26.66 0.91
CA ARG A 936 -21.12 -25.88 -0.06
C ARG A 936 -19.72 -25.55 0.44
N VAL A 937 -19.59 -25.21 1.73
CA VAL A 937 -18.28 -24.89 2.34
C VAL A 937 -17.46 -26.17 2.51
N VAL A 938 -18.08 -27.24 2.99
CA VAL A 938 -17.42 -28.54 3.22
C VAL A 938 -16.89 -29.14 1.92
N GLU A 939 -17.70 -29.25 0.88
CA GLU A 939 -17.27 -29.81 -0.41
C GLU A 939 -16.20 -28.95 -1.09
N THR A 940 -16.27 -27.62 -0.90
CA THR A 940 -15.21 -26.72 -1.39
C THR A 940 -13.89 -26.96 -0.69
N ALA A 941 -13.92 -27.17 0.63
CA ALA A 941 -12.73 -27.49 1.41
C ALA A 941 -12.15 -28.86 1.01
N ILE A 942 -13.00 -29.87 0.78
CA ILE A 942 -12.58 -31.21 0.29
C ILE A 942 -11.88 -31.08 -1.07
N GLY A 943 -12.50 -30.38 -2.03
CA GLY A 943 -11.91 -30.18 -3.36
C GLY A 943 -10.58 -29.44 -3.33
N ALA A 944 -10.49 -28.36 -2.54
CA ALA A 944 -9.25 -27.61 -2.38
C ALA A 944 -8.15 -28.43 -1.67
N GLY A 945 -8.52 -29.20 -0.64
CA GLY A 945 -7.62 -30.09 0.08
C GLY A 945 -7.06 -31.20 -0.80
N LEU A 946 -7.90 -31.86 -1.60
CA LEU A 946 -7.46 -32.91 -2.51
C LEU A 946 -6.58 -32.37 -3.64
N ALA A 947 -6.87 -31.18 -4.17
CA ALA A 947 -5.97 -30.53 -5.13
C ALA A 947 -4.59 -30.26 -4.54
N LEU A 948 -4.52 -29.84 -3.27
CA LEU A 948 -3.26 -29.64 -2.57
C LEU A 948 -2.49 -30.94 -2.36
N VAL A 949 -3.17 -31.99 -1.88
CA VAL A 949 -2.57 -33.31 -1.65
C VAL A 949 -2.02 -33.88 -2.97
N VAL A 950 -2.80 -33.79 -4.05
CA VAL A 950 -2.35 -34.24 -5.38
C VAL A 950 -1.18 -33.40 -5.88
N ALA A 951 -1.20 -32.08 -5.72
CA ALA A 951 -0.09 -31.21 -6.12
C ALA A 951 1.19 -31.46 -5.31
N ALA A 952 1.06 -31.89 -4.05
CA ALA A 952 2.19 -32.18 -3.16
C ALA A 952 2.79 -33.58 -3.38
N ILE A 953 1.99 -34.56 -3.83
CA ILE A 953 2.43 -35.96 -3.98
C ILE A 953 2.74 -36.33 -5.44
N VAL A 954 1.89 -35.92 -6.39
CA VAL A 954 1.99 -36.35 -7.78
C VAL A 954 2.89 -35.39 -8.56
N LEU A 955 4.16 -35.75 -8.77
CA LEU A 955 5.15 -34.95 -9.49
C LEU A 955 5.26 -33.50 -8.94
N PRO A 956 5.62 -33.30 -7.67
CA PRO A 956 5.55 -31.99 -7.03
C PRO A 956 6.52 -30.97 -7.65
N THR A 957 6.03 -29.75 -7.86
CA THR A 957 6.87 -28.57 -8.13
C THR A 957 6.80 -27.59 -6.97
N ARG A 958 7.84 -27.62 -6.13
CA ARG A 958 7.95 -26.73 -4.96
C ARG A 958 8.10 -25.28 -5.39
N THR A 959 7.35 -24.36 -4.78
CA THR A 959 7.43 -22.92 -5.08
C THR A 959 8.85 -22.37 -4.97
N ARG A 960 9.63 -22.81 -3.98
CA ARG A 960 11.04 -22.36 -3.80
C ARG A 960 11.95 -22.74 -4.97
N THR A 961 11.83 -23.96 -5.50
CA THR A 961 12.63 -24.42 -6.64
C THR A 961 12.25 -23.68 -7.93
N ARG A 962 10.95 -23.46 -8.13
CA ARG A 962 10.48 -22.69 -9.29
C ARG A 962 10.93 -21.23 -9.23
N LEU A 963 10.85 -20.62 -8.04
CA LEU A 963 11.32 -19.26 -7.81
C LEU A 963 12.83 -19.14 -8.10
N SER A 964 13.67 -20.02 -7.56
CA SER A 964 15.11 -20.01 -7.86
C SER A 964 15.39 -20.14 -9.35
N SER A 965 14.68 -21.02 -10.06
CA SER A 965 14.81 -21.18 -11.51
C SER A 965 14.44 -19.91 -12.28
N ASP A 966 13.33 -19.26 -11.93
CA ASP A 966 12.87 -18.03 -12.59
C ASP A 966 13.80 -16.85 -12.26
N THR A 967 14.28 -16.74 -11.01
CA THR A 967 15.28 -15.75 -10.60
C THR A 967 16.61 -15.96 -11.33
N SER A 968 17.08 -17.20 -11.48
CA SER A 968 18.31 -17.49 -12.23
C SER A 968 18.19 -17.12 -13.71
N GLN A 969 16.99 -17.26 -14.30
CA GLN A 969 16.73 -16.83 -15.67
C GLN A 969 16.77 -15.31 -15.80
N LEU A 970 16.22 -14.58 -14.84
CA LEU A 970 16.28 -13.13 -14.77
C LEU A 970 17.72 -12.64 -14.62
N VAL A 971 18.47 -13.17 -13.66
CA VAL A 971 19.87 -12.79 -13.40
C VAL A 971 20.75 -13.02 -14.64
N ARG A 972 20.58 -14.15 -15.35
CA ARG A 972 21.27 -14.40 -16.63
C ARG A 972 20.97 -13.33 -17.68
N ASN A 973 19.71 -12.94 -17.84
CA ASN A 973 19.36 -11.89 -18.80
C ASN A 973 19.94 -10.52 -18.41
N VAL A 974 20.06 -10.24 -17.10
CA VAL A 974 20.72 -9.02 -16.64
C VAL A 974 22.21 -9.05 -16.93
N GLN A 975 22.88 -10.16 -16.61
CA GLN A 975 24.28 -10.38 -16.94
C GLN A 975 24.52 -10.20 -18.45
N ASP A 976 23.65 -10.76 -19.30
CA ASP A 976 23.74 -10.61 -20.76
C ASP A 976 23.62 -9.14 -21.21
N VAL A 977 22.73 -8.35 -20.60
CA VAL A 977 22.56 -6.92 -20.93
C VAL A 977 23.75 -6.10 -20.44
N THR A 978 24.19 -6.31 -19.20
CA THR A 978 25.37 -5.64 -18.64
C THR A 978 26.63 -5.95 -19.44
N GLY A 979 26.80 -7.21 -19.88
CA GLY A 979 27.90 -7.63 -20.75
C GLY A 979 27.88 -6.94 -22.11
N VAL A 980 26.71 -6.77 -22.74
CA VAL A 980 26.59 -5.99 -23.99
C VAL A 980 27.00 -4.53 -23.80
N CYS A 981 26.58 -3.88 -22.71
CA CYS A 981 26.99 -2.51 -22.39
C CYS A 981 28.50 -2.40 -22.15
N LEU A 982 29.09 -3.31 -21.37
CA LEU A 982 30.53 -3.35 -21.10
C LEU A 982 31.35 -3.60 -22.37
N ALA A 983 30.92 -4.51 -23.23
CA ALA A 983 31.58 -4.75 -24.53
C ALA A 983 31.56 -3.52 -25.44
N HIS A 984 30.45 -2.76 -25.44
CA HIS A 984 30.36 -1.50 -26.18
C HIS A 984 31.31 -0.43 -25.61
N LEU A 985 31.33 -0.24 -24.29
CA LEU A 985 32.22 0.71 -23.60
C LEU A 985 33.70 0.40 -23.81
N ARG A 986 34.04 -0.90 -23.85
CA ARG A 986 35.38 -1.43 -24.10
C ARG A 986 35.87 -1.17 -25.53
N SER A 987 34.99 -1.32 -26.52
CA SER A 987 35.33 -1.11 -27.94
C SER A 987 35.43 0.37 -28.37
N GLY A 988 35.33 1.32 -27.43
CA GLY A 988 35.57 2.75 -27.68
C GLY A 988 34.51 3.41 -28.58
N SER A 989 33.23 3.08 -28.40
CA SER A 989 32.09 3.62 -29.18
C SER A 989 32.11 3.39 -30.70
N ALA A 990 33.08 2.64 -31.24
CA ALA A 990 33.17 2.33 -32.67
C ALA A 990 32.19 1.22 -33.13
N GLY A 991 31.64 0.43 -32.19
CA GLY A 991 30.63 -0.59 -32.46
C GLY A 991 29.21 -0.02 -32.42
N ASN A 992 28.41 -0.21 -33.47
CA ASN A 992 27.01 0.22 -33.48
C ASN A 992 26.21 -0.56 -32.42
N LEU A 993 25.72 0.13 -31.39
CA LEU A 993 24.88 -0.49 -30.37
C LEU A 993 23.51 -0.81 -30.99
N ASP A 994 23.16 -2.09 -31.11
CA ASP A 994 21.85 -2.49 -31.65
C ASP A 994 20.73 -2.15 -30.65
N ARG A 995 20.23 -0.92 -30.76
CA ARG A 995 19.19 -0.37 -29.88
C ARG A 995 17.90 -1.22 -29.91
N GLN A 996 17.59 -1.88 -31.02
CA GLN A 996 16.39 -2.71 -31.12
C GLN A 996 16.53 -4.00 -30.31
N GLU A 997 17.71 -4.62 -30.34
CA GLU A 997 17.99 -5.81 -29.53
C GLU A 997 18.06 -5.49 -28.03
N LEU A 998 18.66 -4.36 -27.64
CA LEU A 998 18.63 -3.90 -26.25
C LEU A 998 17.21 -3.62 -25.75
N ALA A 999 16.40 -2.88 -26.53
CA ALA A 999 15.01 -2.62 -26.18
C ALA A 999 14.20 -3.92 -26.02
N ARG A 1000 14.46 -4.93 -26.87
CA ARG A 1000 13.83 -6.25 -26.76
C ARG A 1000 14.24 -6.98 -25.49
N ARG A 1001 15.52 -6.91 -25.10
CA ARG A 1001 16.03 -7.52 -23.86
C ARG A 1001 15.51 -6.82 -22.62
N GLU A 1002 15.42 -5.49 -22.61
CA GLU A 1002 14.80 -4.75 -21.50
C GLU A 1002 13.32 -5.12 -21.30
N LEU A 1003 12.58 -5.32 -22.38
CA LEU A 1003 11.20 -5.81 -22.32
C LEU A 1003 11.12 -7.24 -21.75
N ALA A 1004 12.07 -8.10 -22.12
CA ALA A 1004 12.19 -9.45 -21.58
C ALA A 1004 12.50 -9.42 -20.07
N LEU A 1005 13.41 -8.55 -19.61
CA LEU A 1005 13.70 -8.36 -18.19
C LEU A 1005 12.45 -8.01 -17.38
N THR A 1006 11.64 -7.09 -17.90
CA THR A 1006 10.37 -6.68 -17.27
C THR A 1006 9.41 -7.86 -17.14
N THR A 1007 9.28 -8.65 -18.20
CA THR A 1007 8.42 -9.84 -18.21
C THR A 1007 8.92 -10.91 -17.22
N LEU A 1008 10.23 -11.08 -17.12
CA LEU A 1008 10.86 -12.04 -16.21
C LEU A 1008 10.71 -11.61 -14.74
N VAL A 1009 10.88 -10.32 -14.41
CA VAL A 1009 10.62 -9.80 -13.05
C VAL A 1009 9.17 -10.05 -12.64
N GLN A 1010 8.20 -9.72 -13.50
CA GLN A 1010 6.78 -9.96 -13.21
C GLN A 1010 6.49 -11.45 -12.98
N LYS A 1011 7.16 -12.34 -13.72
CA LYS A 1011 7.03 -13.80 -13.54
C LYS A 1011 7.62 -14.26 -12.20
N VAL A 1012 8.77 -13.71 -11.80
CA VAL A 1012 9.40 -13.97 -10.49
C VAL A 1012 8.48 -13.50 -9.36
N GLU A 1013 7.92 -12.30 -9.46
CA GLU A 1013 6.96 -11.76 -8.47
C GLU A 1013 5.72 -12.64 -8.34
N ALA A 1014 5.11 -13.02 -9.46
CA ALA A 1014 3.95 -13.90 -9.49
C ALA A 1014 4.22 -15.24 -8.79
N THR A 1015 5.42 -15.80 -9.00
CA THR A 1015 5.87 -17.05 -8.37
C THR A 1015 6.16 -16.86 -6.87
N ALA A 1016 6.59 -15.67 -6.44
CA ALA A 1016 6.92 -15.36 -5.05
C ALA A 1016 5.69 -15.10 -4.15
N VAL A 1017 4.52 -14.79 -4.72
CA VAL A 1017 3.29 -14.43 -3.96
C VAL A 1017 2.97 -15.39 -2.80
N PRO A 1018 3.02 -16.73 -2.95
CA PRO A 1018 2.73 -17.65 -1.84
C PRO A 1018 3.72 -17.51 -0.68
N LEU A 1019 4.99 -17.23 -0.98
CA LEU A 1019 6.06 -17.09 0.02
C LEU A 1019 5.98 -15.74 0.75
N ARG A 1020 5.46 -14.68 0.11
CA ARG A 1020 5.21 -13.36 0.73
C ARG A 1020 4.19 -13.40 1.87
N ARG A 1021 3.37 -14.44 1.97
CA ARG A 1021 2.36 -14.62 3.02
C ARG A 1021 2.73 -15.68 4.06
N SER A 1022 3.92 -16.27 3.96
CA SER A 1022 4.42 -17.24 4.93
C SER A 1022 5.03 -16.56 6.17
N SER A 1023 5.00 -17.22 7.33
CA SER A 1023 5.64 -16.74 8.55
C SER A 1023 7.15 -16.55 8.30
N GLY A 1024 7.66 -15.33 8.50
CA GLY A 1024 9.03 -14.94 8.15
C GLY A 1024 9.17 -14.08 6.88
N ALA A 1025 8.08 -13.78 6.16
CA ALA A 1025 8.12 -12.91 4.97
C ALA A 1025 8.59 -11.46 5.24
N LEU A 1026 8.42 -10.98 6.47
CA LEU A 1026 8.84 -9.65 6.94
C LEU A 1026 10.21 -9.66 7.64
N ASP A 1027 10.88 -10.80 7.71
CA ASP A 1027 12.26 -10.84 8.20
C ASP A 1027 13.16 -10.01 7.26
N VAL A 1028 14.22 -9.41 7.79
CA VAL A 1028 15.14 -8.54 7.03
C VAL A 1028 15.86 -9.32 5.92
N ARG A 1029 15.90 -10.66 6.03
CA ARG A 1029 16.38 -11.63 5.01
C ARG A 1029 15.23 -12.40 4.32
N GLY A 1030 14.03 -11.85 4.40
CA GLY A 1030 12.81 -12.43 3.86
C GLY A 1030 12.67 -12.20 2.36
N ILE A 1031 11.65 -12.82 1.77
CA ILE A 1031 11.37 -12.76 0.32
C ILE A 1031 11.20 -11.33 -0.22
N GLU A 1032 10.73 -10.38 0.60
CA GLU A 1032 10.60 -8.97 0.22
C GLU A 1032 11.97 -8.29 0.00
N GLY A 1033 12.99 -8.65 0.80
CA GLY A 1033 14.36 -8.16 0.62
C GLY A 1033 14.93 -8.60 -0.72
N ARG A 1034 14.77 -9.88 -1.06
CA ARG A 1034 15.18 -10.45 -2.36
C ARG A 1034 14.47 -9.81 -3.54
N LEU A 1035 13.15 -9.58 -3.44
CA LEU A 1035 12.40 -8.91 -4.50
C LEU A 1035 12.86 -7.45 -4.65
N THR A 1036 13.15 -6.76 -3.54
CA THR A 1036 13.69 -5.40 -3.57
C THR A 1036 15.07 -5.37 -4.23
N ALA A 1037 15.94 -6.34 -3.93
CA ALA A 1037 17.25 -6.47 -4.58
C ALA A 1037 17.12 -6.73 -6.09
N LEU A 1038 16.16 -7.57 -6.52
CA LEU A 1038 15.88 -7.78 -7.95
C LEU A 1038 15.37 -6.53 -8.65
N TRP A 1039 14.52 -5.74 -7.99
CA TRP A 1039 14.07 -4.44 -8.50
C TRP A 1039 15.22 -3.43 -8.59
N ALA A 1040 16.09 -3.38 -7.58
CA ALA A 1040 17.28 -2.54 -7.61
C ALA A 1040 18.21 -2.95 -8.77
N LEU A 1041 18.43 -4.25 -8.95
CA LEU A 1041 19.22 -4.80 -10.05
C LEU A 1041 18.63 -4.42 -11.42
N LEU A 1042 17.30 -4.54 -11.61
CA LEU A 1042 16.62 -4.07 -12.83
C LEU A 1042 16.78 -2.55 -13.03
N PHE A 1043 16.58 -1.77 -11.98
CA PHE A 1043 16.67 -0.32 -12.01
C PHE A 1043 18.08 0.14 -12.41
N TYR A 1044 19.12 -0.38 -11.77
CA TYR A 1044 20.50 -0.02 -12.08
C TYR A 1044 20.93 -0.54 -13.46
N THR A 1045 20.41 -1.67 -13.92
CA THR A 1045 20.65 -2.18 -15.28
C THR A 1045 20.07 -1.23 -16.33
N ARG A 1046 18.83 -0.77 -16.17
CA ARG A 1046 18.24 0.24 -17.07
C ARG A 1046 18.99 1.57 -17.03
N ARG A 1047 19.39 1.99 -15.82
CA ARG A 1047 20.22 3.20 -15.64
C ARG A 1047 21.56 3.07 -16.34
N LEU A 1048 22.18 1.89 -16.30
CA LEU A 1048 23.42 1.59 -17.00
C LEU A 1048 23.22 1.68 -18.52
N VAL A 1049 22.15 1.07 -19.07
CA VAL A 1049 21.83 1.17 -20.51
C VAL A 1049 21.70 2.63 -20.93
N SER A 1050 20.87 3.40 -20.24
CA SER A 1050 20.67 4.83 -20.54
C SER A 1050 21.95 5.67 -20.40
N ALA A 1051 22.76 5.42 -19.37
CA ALA A 1051 24.01 6.13 -19.17
C ALA A 1051 25.06 5.77 -20.24
N THR A 1052 25.04 4.53 -20.73
CA THR A 1052 25.92 4.05 -21.81
C THR A 1052 25.52 4.68 -23.14
N GLU A 1053 24.22 4.79 -23.43
CA GLU A 1053 23.72 5.47 -24.65
C GLU A 1053 24.05 6.96 -24.70
N ARG A 1054 24.16 7.62 -23.54
CA ARG A 1054 24.45 9.05 -23.42
C ARG A 1054 25.94 9.38 -23.31
N LEU A 1055 26.81 8.37 -23.19
CA LEU A 1055 28.24 8.59 -23.02
C LEU A 1055 28.87 8.94 -24.38
N SER A 1056 29.41 10.15 -24.48
CA SER A 1056 30.17 10.56 -25.68
C SER A 1056 31.56 9.89 -25.70
N PRO A 1057 32.12 9.60 -26.89
CA PRO A 1057 33.46 8.98 -27.00
C PRO A 1057 34.55 9.75 -26.25
N ASP A 1058 34.47 11.09 -26.26
CA ASP A 1058 35.42 11.99 -25.61
C ASP A 1058 35.34 11.97 -24.07
N GLU A 1059 34.22 11.53 -23.50
CA GLU A 1059 34.02 11.40 -22.04
C GLU A 1059 34.53 10.06 -21.49
N ASN A 1060 34.85 9.08 -22.35
CA ASN A 1060 35.33 7.76 -21.93
C ASN A 1060 36.86 7.77 -21.75
N VAL A 1061 37.30 8.15 -20.54
CA VAL A 1061 38.74 8.31 -20.19
C VAL A 1061 39.43 6.98 -19.82
N LEU A 1062 38.67 5.88 -19.70
CA LEU A 1062 39.19 4.57 -19.27
C LEU A 1062 39.75 3.74 -20.45
N THR A 1063 40.86 3.05 -20.20
CA THR A 1063 41.52 2.16 -21.18
C THR A 1063 40.83 0.80 -21.32
N ASP A 1064 41.04 0.12 -22.46
CA ASP A 1064 40.56 -1.27 -22.71
C ASP A 1064 40.92 -2.23 -21.56
N SER A 1065 42.14 -2.11 -21.03
CA SER A 1065 42.62 -2.93 -19.92
C SER A 1065 41.86 -2.68 -18.61
N GLN A 1066 41.47 -1.43 -18.33
CA GLN A 1066 40.71 -1.06 -17.12
C GLN A 1066 39.27 -1.52 -17.23
N TRP A 1067 38.65 -1.42 -18.41
CA TRP A 1067 37.33 -1.98 -18.68
C TRP A 1067 37.33 -3.51 -18.59
N GLY A 1068 38.41 -4.17 -19.01
CA GLY A 1068 38.58 -5.63 -18.85
C GLY A 1068 38.52 -6.07 -17.39
N VAL A 1069 39.23 -5.38 -16.48
CA VAL A 1069 39.18 -5.68 -15.04
C VAL A 1069 37.76 -5.51 -14.47
N ILE A 1070 37.05 -4.44 -14.87
CA ILE A 1070 35.67 -4.20 -14.43
C ILE A 1070 34.73 -5.32 -14.93
N GLN A 1071 34.92 -5.76 -16.18
CA GLN A 1071 34.15 -6.85 -16.77
C GLN A 1071 34.39 -8.18 -16.05
N ASP A 1072 35.65 -8.53 -15.77
CA ASP A 1072 36.01 -9.77 -15.08
C ASP A 1072 35.39 -9.84 -13.67
N VAL A 1073 35.48 -8.74 -12.90
CA VAL A 1073 34.86 -8.64 -11.56
C VAL A 1073 33.34 -8.83 -11.64
N ASN A 1074 32.70 -8.20 -12.63
CA ASN A 1074 31.26 -8.28 -12.80
C ASN A 1074 30.80 -9.70 -13.19
N GLU A 1075 31.48 -10.33 -14.14
CA GLU A 1075 31.19 -11.70 -14.58
C GLU A 1075 31.38 -12.72 -13.46
N ASP A 1076 32.46 -12.61 -12.69
CA ASP A 1076 32.75 -13.47 -11.52
C ASP A 1076 31.63 -13.38 -10.46
N ASN A 1077 31.20 -12.16 -10.12
CA ASN A 1077 30.16 -11.94 -9.11
C ASN A 1077 28.78 -12.44 -9.58
N PHE A 1078 28.43 -12.26 -10.86
CA PHE A 1078 27.22 -12.85 -11.44
C PHE A 1078 27.26 -14.38 -11.45
N GLU A 1079 28.40 -14.99 -11.79
CA GLU A 1079 28.58 -16.44 -11.74
C GLU A 1079 28.44 -16.98 -10.31
N ALA A 1080 29.01 -16.28 -9.32
CA ALA A 1080 28.84 -16.60 -7.91
C ALA A 1080 27.36 -16.59 -7.48
N LEU A 1081 26.58 -15.59 -7.90
CA LEU A 1081 25.14 -15.55 -7.64
C LEU A 1081 24.37 -16.69 -8.32
N LEU A 1082 24.71 -17.02 -9.57
CA LEU A 1082 24.06 -18.12 -10.28
C LEU A 1082 24.35 -19.48 -9.64
N LYS A 1083 25.58 -19.72 -9.18
CA LYS A 1083 25.95 -20.92 -8.39
C LYS A 1083 25.22 -20.97 -7.06
N ALA A 1084 25.17 -19.85 -6.33
CA ALA A 1084 24.45 -19.77 -5.06
C ALA A 1084 22.95 -20.05 -5.24
N LEU A 1085 22.32 -19.52 -6.30
CA LEU A 1085 20.90 -19.78 -6.62
C LEU A 1085 20.64 -21.26 -7.00
N ALA A 1086 21.62 -21.93 -7.61
CA ALA A 1086 21.57 -23.36 -7.91
C ALA A 1086 21.76 -24.25 -6.67
N GLY A 1087 22.15 -23.68 -5.53
CA GLY A 1087 22.47 -24.41 -4.30
C GLY A 1087 23.89 -24.97 -4.26
N GLU A 1088 24.77 -24.50 -5.13
CA GLU A 1088 26.20 -24.84 -5.17
C GLU A 1088 27.01 -23.82 -4.35
N THR A 1089 28.18 -24.23 -3.84
CA THR A 1089 29.10 -23.30 -3.15
C THR A 1089 29.78 -22.38 -4.16
N PRO A 1090 29.59 -21.06 -4.10
CA PRO A 1090 30.17 -20.14 -5.06
C PRO A 1090 31.68 -20.02 -4.90
N SER A 1091 32.35 -19.60 -5.99
CA SER A 1091 33.72 -19.10 -5.99
C SER A 1091 33.85 -17.85 -5.09
N ALA A 1092 35.06 -17.47 -4.69
CA ALA A 1092 35.28 -16.27 -3.88
C ALA A 1092 34.62 -15.03 -4.53
N VAL A 1093 33.74 -14.35 -3.78
CA VAL A 1093 33.08 -13.11 -4.22
C VAL A 1093 34.08 -11.96 -4.08
N GLN A 1094 34.20 -11.12 -5.09
CA GLN A 1094 35.08 -9.95 -5.05
C GLN A 1094 34.32 -8.77 -4.40
N GLU A 1095 34.76 -8.36 -3.19
CA GLU A 1095 33.99 -7.45 -2.32
C GLU A 1095 33.98 -5.97 -2.73
N ASP A 1096 34.83 -5.53 -3.66
CA ASP A 1096 34.99 -4.09 -3.91
C ASP A 1096 35.49 -3.76 -5.32
N MET A 1097 34.56 -3.45 -6.22
CA MET A 1097 34.91 -2.86 -7.52
C MET A 1097 35.37 -1.39 -7.37
N LYS A 1098 34.72 -0.60 -6.49
CA LYS A 1098 34.97 0.85 -6.18
C LYS A 1098 35.69 1.62 -7.28
N ALA A 1099 35.20 1.50 -8.51
CA ALA A 1099 35.87 2.03 -9.69
C ALA A 1099 35.93 3.57 -9.66
N THR A 1100 34.91 4.21 -9.11
CA THR A 1100 34.80 5.68 -9.02
C THR A 1100 35.90 6.26 -8.12
N ASP A 1101 36.13 5.63 -6.95
CA ASP A 1101 37.19 6.04 -6.00
C ASP A 1101 38.58 5.63 -6.49
N LYS A 1102 38.68 4.45 -7.14
CA LYS A 1102 39.96 3.88 -7.61
C LYS A 1102 40.55 4.64 -8.79
N TYR A 1103 39.73 5.26 -9.63
CA TYR A 1103 40.15 5.98 -10.84
C TYR A 1103 39.99 7.51 -10.74
N ASP A 1104 39.69 8.05 -9.55
CA ASP A 1104 39.58 9.49 -9.25
C ASP A 1104 38.69 10.28 -10.23
N ILE A 1105 37.49 9.77 -10.47
CA ILE A 1105 36.58 10.32 -11.48
C ILE A 1105 35.68 11.42 -10.87
N PRO A 1106 35.58 12.61 -11.50
CA PRO A 1106 34.76 13.70 -10.97
C PRO A 1106 33.30 13.31 -10.74
N HIS A 1107 32.72 13.73 -9.61
CA HIS A 1107 31.42 13.25 -9.08
C HIS A 1107 30.16 13.62 -9.88
N TYR A 1108 30.29 14.13 -11.11
CA TYR A 1108 29.17 14.64 -11.92
C TYR A 1108 29.23 14.28 -13.43
N THR A 1109 30.22 13.51 -13.89
CA THR A 1109 30.35 13.13 -15.31
C THR A 1109 29.39 12.00 -15.72
N THR A 1110 29.07 11.86 -17.00
CA THR A 1110 28.31 10.71 -17.52
C THR A 1110 29.04 9.40 -17.24
N LEU A 1111 30.37 9.38 -17.36
CA LEU A 1111 31.22 8.24 -16.98
C LEU A 1111 31.05 7.87 -15.49
N SER A 1112 31.00 8.84 -14.58
CA SER A 1112 30.75 8.57 -13.16
C SER A 1112 29.35 7.98 -12.91
N ARG A 1113 28.37 8.23 -13.78
CA ARG A 1113 27.03 7.62 -13.70
C ARG A 1113 27.04 6.18 -14.19
N VAL A 1114 27.80 5.87 -15.24
CA VAL A 1114 28.03 4.50 -15.73
C VAL A 1114 28.68 3.67 -14.63
N LEU A 1115 29.80 4.13 -14.08
CA LEU A 1115 30.55 3.39 -13.05
C LEU A 1115 29.77 3.21 -11.76
N ARG A 1116 29.06 4.24 -11.27
CA ARG A 1116 28.16 4.10 -10.11
C ARG A 1116 27.03 3.11 -10.36
N SER A 1117 26.50 3.04 -11.58
CA SER A 1117 25.46 2.05 -11.91
C SER A 1117 26.02 0.63 -11.88
N LEU A 1118 27.22 0.41 -12.44
CA LEU A 1118 27.94 -0.86 -12.38
C LEU A 1118 28.26 -1.27 -10.93
N GLU A 1119 28.80 -0.36 -10.12
CA GLU A 1119 29.08 -0.59 -8.69
C GLU A 1119 27.82 -0.97 -7.91
N ARG A 1120 26.68 -0.32 -8.21
CA ARG A 1120 25.42 -0.64 -7.55
C ARG A 1120 24.84 -1.99 -7.98
N ILE A 1121 24.98 -2.36 -9.26
CA ILE A 1121 24.64 -3.71 -9.74
C ILE A 1121 25.48 -4.73 -8.97
N ASP A 1122 26.80 -4.52 -8.92
CA ASP A 1122 27.75 -5.42 -8.28
C ASP A 1122 27.48 -5.57 -6.77
N GLN A 1123 27.29 -4.46 -6.04
CA GLN A 1123 26.89 -4.46 -4.63
C GLN A 1123 25.59 -5.23 -4.40
N THR A 1124 24.61 -5.07 -5.29
CA THR A 1124 23.32 -5.76 -5.19
C THR A 1124 23.48 -7.26 -5.42
N VAL A 1125 24.32 -7.66 -6.38
CA VAL A 1125 24.65 -9.07 -6.66
C VAL A 1125 25.35 -9.70 -5.45
N THR A 1126 26.38 -9.05 -4.91
CA THR A 1126 27.13 -9.51 -3.71
C THR A 1126 26.22 -9.64 -2.49
N PHE A 1127 25.35 -8.65 -2.25
CA PHE A 1127 24.33 -8.72 -1.20
C PHE A 1127 23.40 -9.93 -1.37
N MET A 1128 22.94 -10.19 -2.60
CA MET A 1128 22.09 -11.35 -2.88
C MET A 1128 22.82 -12.68 -2.69
N VAL A 1129 24.13 -12.77 -2.97
CA VAL A 1129 24.95 -13.95 -2.69
C VAL A 1129 24.98 -14.24 -1.18
N GLU A 1130 25.22 -13.21 -0.36
CA GLU A 1130 25.20 -13.33 1.11
C GLU A 1130 23.84 -13.78 1.65
N GLU A 1131 22.75 -13.32 1.04
CA GLU A 1131 21.38 -13.62 1.48
C GLU A 1131 20.92 -15.03 1.09
N VAL A 1132 21.50 -15.61 0.04
CA VAL A 1132 21.16 -16.95 -0.46
C VAL A 1132 21.96 -18.05 0.25
N LEU A 1133 23.18 -17.75 0.73
CA LEU A 1133 24.05 -18.74 1.39
C LEU A 1133 23.66 -19.03 2.85
N PRO A 1134 23.56 -20.31 3.27
CA PRO A 1134 23.38 -20.69 4.67
C PRO A 1134 24.62 -20.37 5.52
N SER A 1135 24.41 -20.11 6.83
CA SER A 1135 25.44 -19.65 7.78
C SER A 1135 26.68 -20.54 7.90
N GLU A 1136 26.61 -21.81 7.51
CA GLU A 1136 27.69 -22.80 7.63
C GLU A 1136 28.67 -22.81 6.43
N GLY A 1137 28.37 -22.08 5.35
CA GLY A 1137 29.21 -21.99 4.15
C GLY A 1137 29.92 -20.64 3.96
N ARG A 1138 29.95 -19.78 5.00
CA ARG A 1138 30.49 -18.42 4.89
C ARG A 1138 32.02 -18.45 4.71
N PRO A 1139 32.59 -17.82 3.67
CA PRO A 1139 34.01 -17.48 3.69
C PRO A 1139 34.28 -16.51 4.86
N SER A 1140 35.33 -16.78 5.63
CA SER A 1140 35.57 -16.24 6.97
C SER A 1140 36.00 -14.76 7.03
N ARG A 1141 35.63 -13.91 6.07
CA ARG A 1141 36.12 -12.51 5.98
C ARG A 1141 35.11 -11.42 5.62
N ILE A 1142 33.82 -11.73 5.48
CA ILE A 1142 32.81 -10.75 5.04
C ILE A 1142 32.01 -10.23 6.26
N THR A 1143 32.39 -9.06 6.77
CA THR A 1143 31.59 -8.26 7.72
C THR A 1143 31.61 -6.79 7.30
N SER A 1144 30.62 -6.38 6.50
CA SER A 1144 30.38 -4.97 6.14
C SER A 1144 29.25 -4.35 6.98
N PRO A 1145 29.35 -3.07 7.41
CA PRO A 1145 28.33 -2.38 8.20
C PRO A 1145 27.21 -1.73 7.37
N PHE A 1146 27.23 -1.80 6.04
CA PHE A 1146 26.19 -1.17 5.20
C PHE A 1146 24.98 -2.09 4.98
N ARG A 1147 24.03 -2.01 5.91
CA ARG A 1147 22.68 -2.55 5.72
C ARG A 1147 21.91 -1.64 4.76
N LEU A 1148 21.75 -2.06 3.51
CA LEU A 1148 20.74 -1.51 2.61
C LEU A 1148 19.36 -1.76 3.22
N VAL A 1149 18.70 -0.71 3.72
CA VAL A 1149 17.24 -0.49 3.75
C VAL A 1149 16.88 0.83 4.44
#